data_AF-A0A9D8SJG8-F1
#
_entry.id   AF-A0A9D8SJG8-F1
#
_cell.length_a   1.000
_cell.length_b   1.000
_cell.length_c   1.000
_cell.angle_alpha   90.00
_cell.angle_beta   90.00
_cell.angle_gamma   90.00
#
_symmetry.space_group_name_H-M   'P 1'
#
loop_
_entity.id
_entity.type
_entity.pdbx_description
1 polymer ?
#
loop_
_entity_poly.entity_id
_entity_poly.type
_entity_poly.pdbx_seq_one_letter_code
_entity_poly.pdbx_strand_id
1 'polypeptide(L)'
;MGLFPLILPAVPAFSEAFPTVCVPGFRVLLPSTEIQLAERLEIQLPEELLFAAPVSETADSTETAAPVLELRLEVRNEQCGWTILDPRSVYLTEGTQTFFPEPFCAMEKGNCGRIASDEELILRFRIPKELQNTKVPENSAKNAVREKSVCCLVLATGITSWETPAGPFFLEVWTGEKMRVQAETDACARICRVSEKGLSNVRKAFLELSTGEKMESETAQFRFRFPLLPDGEKSFDARLTLELLDGTLRTQTVTFTAPPLPQCAPMEHGEILVGTCFYPAIPDETADTPEKKAVERALTSWDAPKVPNSRYCHEFVDDFLADPWGNLAVFWPQTPGPSADSPDVSEEYTRKLADAGIYSMSIYQHVPREKARRLAEAGKDRFFLQNNIGEYAGYLYQGIESARACGVPKAQDLKDARAFFVDDYIRRGVHRYETSYPYIFSTSGSSLANYELEGGIHFICSELYAIGAQNLAWASSEMRAAARKWKPEYWGGWLAHEWQTGEIPYQTEQKFRLLRAGLLQQYLLGSSLMILESGSQTTQAGRYTADSGNRNFGYEEDPPRRYRKEMRRFLDFVRSAPKRKGTPETRIAAVLGNCDAYMGLYLPGMPVWAQHEKAEEDPRWRYGDAQKSSKLLQDLFFPLALDALAPYTNRWLAGSPYGQTDVVGIDDLTRIEDLARYELLVYGGWNSMTPKIWELLQKYVRQGGTLILAVPHLSTRADCEGKEYSVQDLICGGDLEGLLNIRIVGKLQIDAPDFGPAPEYAAEIRFPEDKPDGERDEELNGKKKPEILQTVGGKPLWIRQTHGKGAVLLFLGWEYPGKDAFAPHYVKRIRKEAERMKGEIFVDAAPEDRSCFSWAVYEDCVYVLNLHCLEARECTVHLKDRTVPVRLEPAEMRRIER
;
A
#
# COMPACT_ATOMS: atom_id res chain seq x y z
N MET A 1 66.27 1.93 38.52
CA MET A 1 67.32 1.08 37.92
C MET A 1 66.76 0.57 36.61
N GLY A 2 67.55 0.65 35.54
CA GLY A 2 67.16 0.49 34.12
C GLY A 2 66.55 -0.88 33.77
N LEU A 3 66.26 -1.23 32.51
CA LEU A 3 66.32 -0.61 31.19
C LEU A 3 65.92 -1.78 30.27
N PHE A 4 64.88 -1.68 29.44
CA PHE A 4 64.85 -2.05 28.01
C PHE A 4 63.47 -1.64 27.44
N PRO A 5 63.41 -1.16 26.18
CA PRO A 5 62.45 -0.15 25.73
C PRO A 5 61.27 -0.74 24.96
N LEU A 6 60.11 -0.09 25.07
CA LEU A 6 58.97 -0.31 24.19
C LEU A 6 59.01 0.71 23.04
N ILE A 7 59.02 0.16 21.84
CA ILE A 7 59.06 0.86 20.56
C ILE A 7 57.68 1.46 20.30
N LEU A 8 57.61 2.79 20.25
CA LEU A 8 56.58 3.56 19.55
C LEU A 8 57.32 4.31 18.43
N PRO A 9 57.02 4.09 17.14
CA PRO A 9 57.54 4.97 16.12
C PRO A 9 56.75 6.27 16.11
N ALA A 10 57.53 7.33 16.11
CA ALA A 10 57.15 8.73 16.04
C ALA A 10 56.31 9.05 14.80
N VAL A 11 55.46 10.06 14.97
CA VAL A 11 54.88 10.87 13.90
C VAL A 11 55.98 11.35 12.95
N PRO A 12 55.91 11.07 11.64
CA PRO A 12 56.67 11.82 10.65
C PRO A 12 55.93 13.10 10.30
N ALA A 13 56.71 14.15 10.14
CA ALA A 13 56.30 15.48 9.73
C ALA A 13 55.53 15.49 8.39
N PHE A 14 54.60 16.45 8.30
CA PHE A 14 53.97 16.90 7.06
C PHE A 14 55.02 17.17 5.97
N SER A 15 54.94 16.44 4.86
CA SER A 15 55.22 16.97 3.52
C SER A 15 54.58 16.06 2.48
N GLU A 16 53.29 16.23 2.21
CA GLU A 16 52.67 15.64 1.03
C GLU A 16 52.49 16.73 -0.02
N ALA A 17 53.43 16.76 -0.97
CA ALA A 17 53.11 17.17 -2.32
C ALA A 17 52.27 16.04 -2.93
N PHE A 18 50.97 16.28 -3.12
CA PHE A 18 50.15 15.45 -4.00
C PHE A 18 50.09 16.12 -5.38
N PRO A 19 50.72 15.54 -6.41
CA PRO A 19 50.31 15.75 -7.78
C PRO A 19 49.36 14.61 -8.22
N THR A 20 48.46 15.02 -9.09
CA THR A 20 47.21 14.41 -9.55
C THR A 20 47.37 13.32 -10.62
N VAL A 21 46.25 12.66 -11.05
CA VAL A 21 45.69 12.70 -12.43
C VAL A 21 44.67 11.55 -12.76
N CYS A 22 43.57 11.92 -13.46
CA CYS A 22 42.61 11.16 -14.33
C CYS A 22 41.16 10.79 -13.84
N VAL A 23 40.12 11.13 -14.63
CA VAL A 23 38.62 10.98 -14.41
C VAL A 23 38.11 9.73 -15.17
N PRO A 24 37.25 8.84 -14.62
CA PRO A 24 35.82 9.06 -14.26
C PRO A 24 35.55 8.93 -12.75
N GLY A 25 34.89 9.96 -12.17
CA GLY A 25 34.48 9.98 -10.76
C GLY A 25 35.63 10.26 -9.79
N PHE A 26 36.32 11.38 -9.98
CA PHE A 26 37.37 11.82 -9.05
C PHE A 26 36.74 12.11 -7.69
N ARG A 27 37.04 11.27 -6.68
CA ARG A 27 36.53 11.44 -5.31
C ARG A 27 37.60 11.99 -4.41
N VAL A 28 37.33 13.16 -3.83
CA VAL A 28 38.14 13.75 -2.77
C VAL A 28 37.40 13.62 -1.46
N LEU A 29 38.04 12.99 -0.47
CA LEU A 29 37.60 13.06 0.91
C LEU A 29 38.01 14.43 1.46
N LEU A 30 37.02 15.23 1.84
CA LEU A 30 37.24 16.52 2.48
C LEU A 30 37.03 16.39 4.00
N PRO A 31 37.79 17.15 4.81
CA PRO A 31 37.65 17.15 6.26
C PRO A 31 36.25 17.58 6.72
N SER A 32 35.85 17.07 7.88
CA SER A 32 34.57 17.39 8.52
C SER A 32 34.71 18.65 9.38
N THR A 33 34.48 19.82 8.80
CA THR A 33 34.59 21.12 9.50
C THR A 33 33.33 21.96 9.33
N GLU A 34 33.00 22.74 10.36
CA GLU A 34 31.77 23.55 10.46
C GLU A 34 31.71 24.72 9.47
N ILE A 35 32.84 25.14 8.89
CA ILE A 35 32.93 26.36 8.08
C ILE A 35 33.60 26.06 6.73
N GLN A 36 34.91 25.81 6.68
CA GLN A 36 35.64 25.68 5.41
C GLN A 36 36.13 24.25 5.17
N LEU A 37 35.57 23.56 4.18
CA LEU A 37 35.94 22.18 3.84
C LEU A 37 37.34 22.10 3.22
N ALA A 38 37.71 23.09 2.41
CA ALA A 38 39.05 23.27 1.87
C ALA A 38 39.26 24.75 1.51
N GLU A 39 40.42 25.34 1.75
CA GLU A 39 40.68 26.76 1.42
C GLU A 39 40.92 26.97 -0.09
N ARG A 40 41.49 25.98 -0.76
CA ARG A 40 41.71 25.93 -2.21
C ARG A 40 41.75 24.47 -2.67
N LEU A 41 41.11 24.17 -3.79
CA LEU A 41 41.21 22.86 -4.43
C LEU A 41 41.71 23.03 -5.87
N GLU A 42 42.70 22.23 -6.22
CA GLU A 42 43.23 22.11 -7.58
C GLU A 42 43.03 20.67 -8.04
N ILE A 43 42.23 20.52 -9.09
CA ILE A 43 41.83 19.23 -9.64
C ILE A 43 42.31 19.17 -11.07
N GLN A 44 43.44 18.52 -11.28
CA GLN A 44 43.99 18.28 -12.61
C GLN A 44 43.10 17.29 -13.36
N LEU A 45 42.65 17.69 -14.54
CA LEU A 45 41.80 16.88 -15.39
C LEU A 45 42.67 15.90 -16.22
N PRO A 46 42.24 14.64 -16.45
CA PRO A 46 42.85 13.74 -17.43
C PRO A 46 43.00 14.38 -18.80
N GLU A 47 44.04 14.01 -19.54
CA GLU A 47 44.19 14.37 -20.96
C GLU A 47 42.95 13.97 -21.77
N GLU A 48 42.36 12.80 -21.51
CA GLU A 48 41.22 12.25 -22.25
C GLU A 48 39.93 13.11 -22.20
N LEU A 49 39.71 13.87 -21.11
CA LEU A 49 38.54 14.77 -20.97
C LEU A 49 38.61 16.01 -21.86
N LEU A 50 39.81 16.46 -22.23
CA LEU A 50 39.99 17.59 -23.14
C LEU A 50 39.66 17.21 -24.59
N PHE A 51 39.70 15.91 -24.91
CA PHE A 51 39.58 15.39 -26.28
C PHE A 51 38.25 14.68 -26.57
N ALA A 52 37.45 14.38 -25.54
CA ALA A 52 36.11 13.82 -25.69
C ALA A 52 35.06 14.94 -25.87
N ALA A 53 35.05 15.61 -27.01
CA ALA A 53 33.87 16.40 -27.43
C ALA A 53 32.81 15.46 -28.04
N PRO A 54 31.50 15.72 -27.83
CA PRO A 54 30.43 14.86 -28.31
C PRO A 54 30.35 14.91 -29.84
N VAL A 55 30.25 13.74 -30.48
CA VAL A 55 29.76 13.62 -31.85
C VAL A 55 28.25 13.84 -31.80
N SER A 56 27.80 15.09 -31.79
CA SER A 56 26.42 15.41 -32.18
C SER A 56 26.41 15.69 -33.69
N GLU A 57 26.24 14.64 -34.49
CA GLU A 57 25.85 14.79 -35.89
C GLU A 57 24.38 15.22 -35.95
N THR A 58 24.13 16.51 -35.80
CA THR A 58 22.95 17.13 -36.41
C THR A 58 23.46 18.19 -37.37
N ALA A 59 23.48 17.81 -38.65
CA ALA A 59 23.75 18.68 -39.76
C ALA A 59 22.69 19.79 -39.84
N ASP A 60 23.06 21.00 -39.43
CA ASP A 60 22.72 22.28 -40.07
C ASP A 60 23.01 23.43 -39.10
N SER A 61 24.14 24.10 -39.27
CA SER A 61 24.24 25.57 -39.17
C SER A 61 25.69 26.04 -39.28
N THR A 62 25.90 27.01 -40.15
CA THR A 62 26.99 27.97 -40.19
C THR A 62 27.24 28.66 -38.82
N GLU A 63 28.50 29.05 -38.57
CA GLU A 63 29.06 29.84 -37.44
C GLU A 63 29.74 29.08 -36.27
N THR A 64 31.08 29.11 -36.29
CA THR A 64 32.01 29.58 -35.22
C THR A 64 31.60 29.57 -33.72
N ALA A 65 30.88 28.58 -33.21
CA ALA A 65 30.76 28.38 -31.76
C ALA A 65 31.92 27.52 -31.21
N ALA A 66 32.61 28.00 -30.16
CA ALA A 66 33.61 27.22 -29.45
C ALA A 66 32.93 26.05 -28.71
N PRO A 67 33.54 24.84 -28.69
CA PRO A 67 33.01 23.70 -27.97
C PRO A 67 32.94 23.97 -26.46
N VAL A 68 31.89 23.46 -25.82
CA VAL A 68 31.64 23.62 -24.38
C VAL A 68 32.04 22.35 -23.65
N LEU A 69 32.96 22.46 -22.68
CA LEU A 69 33.26 21.41 -21.72
C LEU A 69 32.30 21.53 -20.53
N GLU A 70 31.52 20.49 -20.26
CA GLU A 70 30.64 20.42 -19.10
C GLU A 70 31.28 19.56 -17.99
N LEU A 71 31.61 20.19 -16.87
CA LEU A 71 32.04 19.52 -15.64
C LEU A 71 30.90 19.53 -14.62
N ARG A 72 30.67 18.40 -13.98
CA ARG A 72 29.65 18.25 -12.94
C ARG A 72 30.32 17.98 -11.60
N LEU A 73 29.89 18.69 -10.57
CA LEU A 73 30.42 18.62 -9.22
C LEU A 73 29.29 18.25 -8.25
N GLU A 74 29.57 17.36 -7.31
CA GLU A 74 28.66 17.01 -6.22
C GLU A 74 29.47 16.87 -4.94
N VAL A 75 28.99 17.43 -3.82
CA VAL A 75 29.62 17.29 -2.51
C VAL A 75 28.64 16.59 -1.58
N ARG A 76 28.96 15.36 -1.18
CA ARG A 76 28.05 14.52 -0.37
C ARG A 76 28.35 14.57 1.13
N ASN A 77 27.32 14.84 1.94
CA ASN A 77 27.25 14.64 3.39
C ASN A 77 25.79 14.44 3.84
N GLU A 78 25.53 13.50 4.74
CA GLU A 78 24.18 13.05 5.10
C GLU A 78 23.23 14.13 5.66
N GLN A 79 23.75 15.27 6.15
CA GLN A 79 22.93 16.24 6.92
C GLN A 79 23.10 17.70 6.50
N CYS A 80 23.90 18.02 5.48
CA CYS A 80 24.19 19.41 5.14
C CYS A 80 24.38 19.66 3.64
N GLY A 81 23.98 20.84 3.21
CA GLY A 81 24.30 21.40 1.91
C GLY A 81 25.68 22.06 1.91
N TRP A 82 26.07 22.57 0.75
CA TRP A 82 27.37 23.19 0.51
C TRP A 82 27.24 24.39 -0.42
N THR A 83 28.30 25.20 -0.49
CA THR A 83 28.39 26.31 -1.43
C THR A 83 29.84 26.61 -1.81
N ILE A 84 30.01 27.52 -2.78
CA ILE A 84 31.29 28.13 -3.13
C ILE A 84 31.16 29.63 -2.84
N LEU A 85 32.08 30.17 -2.06
CA LEU A 85 32.02 31.55 -1.56
C LEU A 85 32.28 32.60 -2.65
N ASP A 86 33.05 32.29 -3.69
CA ASP A 86 33.18 33.22 -4.83
C ASP A 86 33.04 32.47 -6.16
N PRO A 87 31.94 32.67 -6.91
CA PRO A 87 31.78 32.20 -8.28
C PRO A 87 32.97 32.47 -9.20
N ARG A 88 33.65 33.62 -9.06
CA ARG A 88 34.80 34.01 -9.88
C ARG A 88 36.08 33.30 -9.46
N SER A 89 36.05 32.59 -8.35
CA SER A 89 37.15 31.74 -7.89
C SER A 89 37.12 30.34 -8.51
N VAL A 90 36.10 30.04 -9.32
CA VAL A 90 35.96 28.78 -10.07
C VAL A 90 36.41 28.99 -11.50
N TYR A 91 37.50 28.34 -11.88
CA TYR A 91 38.03 28.45 -13.25
C TYR A 91 38.82 27.22 -13.66
N LEU A 92 38.92 27.02 -14.97
CA LEU A 92 39.91 26.12 -15.57
C LEU A 92 41.18 26.91 -15.89
N THR A 93 42.34 26.31 -15.69
CA THR A 93 43.60 26.89 -16.15
C THR A 93 44.51 25.83 -16.73
N GLU A 94 45.23 26.19 -17.78
CA GLU A 94 46.31 25.39 -18.34
C GLU A 94 47.69 25.94 -17.97
N GLY A 95 47.75 26.84 -16.98
CA GLY A 95 48.96 27.54 -16.54
C GLY A 95 49.14 28.92 -17.17
N THR A 96 48.95 29.07 -18.49
CA THR A 96 49.10 30.35 -19.20
C THR A 96 47.78 31.09 -19.48
N GLN A 97 46.68 30.35 -19.54
CA GLN A 97 45.35 30.89 -19.79
C GLN A 97 44.35 30.37 -18.74
N THR A 98 43.33 31.17 -18.46
CA THR A 98 42.25 30.87 -17.54
C THR A 98 40.90 30.97 -18.24
N PHE A 99 40.03 30.00 -18.00
CA PHE A 99 38.68 29.90 -18.57
C PHE A 99 37.65 29.86 -17.45
N PHE A 100 36.63 30.71 -17.55
CA PHE A 100 35.55 30.80 -16.56
C PHE A 100 34.28 30.12 -17.09
N PRO A 101 33.41 29.60 -16.22
CA PRO A 101 32.17 28.94 -16.62
C PRO A 101 31.07 29.93 -17.06
N GLU A 102 30.21 29.53 -18.01
CA GLU A 102 29.15 30.34 -18.62
C GLU A 102 27.74 29.69 -18.52
N PRO A 103 26.66 30.49 -18.33
CA PRO A 103 26.56 31.56 -17.34
C PRO A 103 26.44 30.95 -15.94
N PHE A 104 27.25 31.43 -15.03
CA PHE A 104 27.23 31.00 -13.62
C PHE A 104 26.12 31.74 -12.86
N CYS A 105 25.54 31.12 -11.80
CA CYS A 105 24.28 31.54 -11.16
C CYS A 105 24.17 33.03 -10.81
N ALA A 106 22.93 33.55 -10.73
CA ALA A 106 22.67 34.89 -10.21
C ALA A 106 23.20 35.00 -8.77
N MET A 107 24.05 36.00 -8.51
CA MET A 107 24.63 36.19 -7.18
C MET A 107 23.59 36.73 -6.20
N GLU A 108 23.16 35.91 -5.24
CA GLU A 108 22.57 36.41 -4.01
C GLU A 108 23.66 36.43 -2.94
N LYS A 109 24.23 37.61 -2.66
CA LYS A 109 25.12 37.87 -1.51
C LYS A 109 26.53 37.22 -1.55
N GLY A 110 27.10 37.03 -2.74
CA GLY A 110 28.52 36.66 -2.89
C GLY A 110 28.83 35.24 -2.43
N ASN A 111 28.03 34.27 -2.89
CA ASN A 111 28.29 32.83 -2.94
C ASN A 111 27.33 32.21 -3.98
N CYS A 112 27.39 30.89 -4.20
CA CYS A 112 26.52 30.18 -5.15
C CYS A 112 25.09 29.90 -4.64
N GLY A 113 24.72 30.37 -3.44
CA GLY A 113 23.55 29.89 -2.72
C GLY A 113 23.77 28.48 -2.14
N ARG A 114 22.75 27.97 -1.46
CA ARG A 114 22.77 26.64 -0.86
C ARG A 114 22.56 25.56 -1.93
N ILE A 115 23.54 24.69 -2.11
CA ILE A 115 23.44 23.50 -2.97
C ILE A 115 23.22 22.28 -2.06
N ALA A 116 22.20 21.47 -2.33
CA ALA A 116 21.95 20.28 -1.52
C ALA A 116 23.03 19.20 -1.71
N SER A 117 23.19 18.29 -0.73
CA SER A 117 24.20 17.22 -0.78
C SER A 117 24.06 16.29 -1.98
N ASP A 118 22.87 16.15 -2.55
CA ASP A 118 22.54 15.29 -3.69
C ASP A 118 22.34 16.07 -5.00
N GLU A 119 22.51 17.39 -4.93
CA GLU A 119 22.39 18.31 -6.06
C GLU A 119 23.76 18.50 -6.73
N GLU A 120 23.78 18.46 -8.07
CA GLU A 120 24.98 18.77 -8.83
C GLU A 120 25.07 20.25 -9.17
N LEU A 121 26.30 20.76 -9.10
CA LEU A 121 26.68 22.01 -9.74
C LEU A 121 27.25 21.71 -11.12
N ILE A 122 26.57 22.18 -12.16
CA ILE A 122 27.03 22.05 -13.55
C ILE A 122 27.84 23.29 -13.94
N LEU A 123 29.09 23.08 -14.33
CA LEU A 123 30.01 24.10 -14.81
C LEU A 123 30.26 23.92 -16.31
N ARG A 124 29.99 24.96 -17.10
CA ARG A 124 30.15 24.93 -18.55
C ARG A 124 31.25 25.88 -19.00
N PHE A 125 32.34 25.36 -19.52
CA PHE A 125 33.48 26.16 -19.96
C PHE A 125 33.55 26.19 -21.48
N ARG A 126 33.59 27.39 -22.07
CA ARG A 126 33.94 27.53 -23.50
C ARG A 126 35.45 27.44 -23.65
N ILE A 127 35.92 26.36 -24.28
CA ILE A 127 37.35 26.13 -24.48
C ILE A 127 37.70 26.34 -25.97
N PRO A 128 38.78 27.08 -26.29
CA PRO A 128 39.24 27.27 -27.67
C PRO A 128 39.54 25.94 -28.38
N LYS A 129 39.23 25.85 -29.69
CA LYS A 129 39.43 24.64 -30.51
C LYS A 129 40.90 24.20 -30.59
N GLU A 130 41.83 25.13 -30.39
CA GLU A 130 43.28 24.90 -30.45
C GLU A 130 43.77 24.01 -29.30
N LEU A 131 43.06 23.96 -28.17
CA LEU A 131 43.36 23.09 -27.04
C LEU A 131 42.83 21.66 -27.21
N GLN A 132 41.97 21.41 -28.22
CA GLN A 132 41.41 20.08 -28.51
C GLN A 132 42.20 19.30 -29.58
N ASN A 133 43.09 19.92 -30.36
CA ASN A 133 43.66 19.31 -31.57
C ASN A 133 45.20 19.27 -31.60
N THR A 134 45.84 18.73 -30.56
CA THR A 134 47.28 18.39 -30.62
C THR A 134 47.49 16.91 -30.93
N LYS A 135 47.20 16.50 -32.17
CA LYS A 135 47.87 15.32 -32.75
C LYS A 135 49.35 15.65 -32.89
N VAL A 136 50.22 14.93 -32.18
CA VAL A 136 51.68 15.02 -32.33
C VAL A 136 52.03 14.69 -33.79
N PRO A 137 52.68 15.57 -34.57
CA PRO A 137 53.18 15.22 -35.89
C PRO A 137 54.40 14.30 -35.75
N GLU A 138 54.39 13.15 -36.43
CA GLU A 138 55.43 12.10 -36.35
C GLU A 138 56.83 12.50 -36.87
N ASN A 139 57.09 13.75 -37.26
CA ASN A 139 58.41 14.12 -37.79
C ASN A 139 58.76 15.60 -37.57
N SER A 140 59.35 15.91 -36.42
CA SER A 140 60.25 17.08 -36.29
C SER A 140 61.17 16.96 -35.08
N ALA A 141 62.39 16.48 -35.34
CA ALA A 141 63.52 16.64 -34.44
C ALA A 141 63.98 18.11 -34.45
N LYS A 142 63.79 18.81 -33.33
CA LYS A 142 64.69 19.79 -32.67
C LYS A 142 63.91 20.83 -31.86
N ASN A 143 64.11 20.78 -30.55
CA ASN A 143 64.01 21.87 -29.57
C ASN A 143 62.76 22.77 -29.62
N ALA A 144 61.63 22.21 -29.19
CA ALA A 144 60.70 22.89 -28.28
C ALA A 144 59.91 21.81 -27.54
N VAL A 145 60.28 21.50 -26.29
CA VAL A 145 59.37 20.82 -25.38
C VAL A 145 58.26 21.83 -25.10
N ARG A 146 57.17 21.80 -25.87
CA ARG A 146 55.91 22.32 -25.35
C ARG A 146 55.45 21.27 -24.34
N GLU A 147 55.60 21.58 -23.06
CA GLU A 147 54.89 20.89 -21.98
C GLU A 147 53.43 20.74 -22.45
N LYS A 148 52.95 19.50 -22.52
CA LYS A 148 51.53 19.24 -22.78
C LYS A 148 50.75 19.89 -21.65
N SER A 149 50.00 20.95 -21.94
CA SER A 149 49.24 21.67 -20.91
C SER A 149 48.14 20.77 -20.37
N VAL A 150 48.26 20.32 -19.11
CA VAL A 150 47.17 19.62 -18.43
C VAL A 150 46.26 20.67 -17.81
N CYS A 151 44.98 20.65 -18.18
CA CYS A 151 44.01 21.61 -17.68
C CYS A 151 43.60 21.27 -16.24
N CYS A 152 43.62 22.25 -15.34
CA CYS A 152 43.28 22.10 -13.93
C CYS A 152 42.03 22.90 -13.61
N LEU A 153 41.03 22.28 -12.99
CA LEU A 153 39.93 22.96 -12.33
C LEU A 153 40.41 23.50 -10.99
N VAL A 154 40.25 24.81 -10.79
CA VAL A 154 40.64 25.50 -9.57
C VAL A 154 39.39 26.05 -8.90
N LEU A 155 39.22 25.69 -7.63
CA LEU A 155 38.26 26.28 -6.70
C LEU A 155 39.04 27.14 -5.70
N ALA A 156 39.33 28.38 -6.07
CA ALA A 156 40.32 29.22 -5.37
C ALA A 156 39.82 29.77 -4.02
N THR A 157 38.51 29.83 -3.78
CA THR A 157 37.93 30.07 -2.44
C THR A 157 37.38 28.81 -1.79
N GLY A 158 37.64 27.65 -2.42
CA GLY A 158 37.30 26.34 -1.89
C GLY A 158 35.80 26.06 -1.77
N ILE A 159 35.46 25.15 -0.86
CA ILE A 159 34.09 24.68 -0.62
C ILE A 159 33.76 24.86 0.85
N THR A 160 32.54 25.31 1.14
CA THR A 160 32.07 25.65 2.49
C THR A 160 30.79 24.87 2.77
N SER A 161 30.65 24.34 3.98
CA SER A 161 29.41 23.72 4.43
C SER A 161 28.34 24.79 4.68
N TRP A 162 27.09 24.49 4.35
CA TRP A 162 25.98 25.40 4.61
C TRP A 162 25.39 25.23 6.01
N GLU A 163 25.38 24.00 6.53
CA GLU A 163 24.98 23.64 7.88
C GLU A 163 26.06 22.80 8.59
N THR A 164 25.89 22.53 9.89
CA THR A 164 26.79 21.67 10.66
C THR A 164 26.84 20.26 10.06
N PRO A 165 28.03 19.75 9.69
CA PRO A 165 28.14 18.45 9.05
C PRO A 165 28.05 17.26 9.99
N ALA A 166 27.53 16.15 9.46
CA ALA A 166 27.61 14.84 10.09
C ALA A 166 28.69 13.99 9.39
N GLY A 167 29.92 14.06 9.87
CA GLY A 167 31.04 13.30 9.30
C GLY A 167 31.74 13.98 8.11
N PRO A 168 32.60 13.26 7.37
CA PRO A 168 33.38 13.83 6.27
C PRO A 168 32.53 14.11 5.04
N PHE A 169 33.07 14.92 4.12
CA PHE A 169 32.43 15.20 2.84
C PHE A 169 33.13 14.47 1.70
N PHE A 170 32.39 14.14 0.65
CA PHE A 170 32.93 13.57 -0.58
C PHE A 170 32.64 14.49 -1.76
N LEU A 171 33.66 15.17 -2.28
CA LEU A 171 33.56 15.88 -3.54
C LEU A 171 33.78 14.87 -4.68
N GLU A 172 32.83 14.80 -5.60
CA GLU A 172 32.97 14.06 -6.85
C GLU A 172 32.92 14.99 -8.06
N VAL A 173 33.85 14.82 -9.00
CA VAL A 173 33.89 15.57 -10.27
C VAL A 173 33.89 14.61 -11.46
N TRP A 174 33.01 14.85 -12.43
CA TRP A 174 32.89 14.05 -13.64
C TRP A 174 32.38 14.88 -14.84
N THR A 175 32.26 14.23 -15.99
CA THR A 175 31.69 14.81 -17.22
C THR A 175 30.60 13.92 -17.78
N GLY A 176 29.64 14.51 -18.49
CA GLY A 176 28.50 13.78 -19.04
C GLY A 176 27.53 13.30 -17.96
N GLU A 177 26.59 12.47 -18.38
CA GLU A 177 25.62 11.88 -17.46
C GLU A 177 26.22 10.73 -16.65
N LYS A 178 25.77 10.58 -15.41
CA LYS A 178 26.24 9.55 -14.49
C LYS A 178 25.05 8.79 -13.92
N MET A 179 25.22 7.49 -13.78
CA MET A 179 24.24 6.63 -13.12
C MET A 179 24.02 7.07 -11.67
N ARG A 180 22.79 7.44 -11.32
CA ARG A 180 22.35 7.86 -9.98
C ARG A 180 21.27 6.91 -9.49
N VAL A 181 21.70 5.86 -8.81
CA VAL A 181 20.79 4.86 -8.26
C VAL A 181 20.35 5.27 -6.87
N GLN A 182 19.03 5.39 -6.70
CA GLN A 182 18.37 5.52 -5.41
C GLN A 182 17.76 4.16 -5.06
N ALA A 183 18.18 3.58 -3.94
CA ALA A 183 17.65 2.32 -3.43
C ALA A 183 17.13 2.51 -2.01
N GLU A 184 15.95 1.99 -1.71
CA GLU A 184 15.32 2.11 -0.41
C GLU A 184 14.55 0.85 -0.03
N THR A 185 14.45 0.59 1.27
CA THR A 185 13.54 -0.39 1.86
C THR A 185 12.60 0.36 2.79
N ASP A 186 11.30 0.06 2.74
CA ASP A 186 10.32 0.68 3.63
C ASP A 186 10.53 0.29 5.11
N ALA A 187 9.99 1.10 6.04
CA ALA A 187 10.17 0.90 7.48
C ALA A 187 9.67 -0.48 7.99
N CYS A 188 8.74 -1.10 7.25
CA CYS A 188 8.19 -2.42 7.56
C CYS A 188 8.99 -3.58 6.95
N ALA A 189 10.07 -3.33 6.20
CA ALA A 189 10.82 -4.34 5.45
C ALA A 189 9.92 -5.22 4.54
N ARG A 190 8.91 -4.61 3.91
CA ARG A 190 7.97 -5.26 2.99
C ARG A 190 8.33 -4.96 1.54
N ILE A 191 8.71 -3.72 1.22
CA ILE A 191 8.91 -3.25 -0.15
C ILE A 191 10.30 -2.66 -0.31
N CYS A 192 10.98 -3.08 -1.38
CA CYS A 192 12.20 -2.47 -1.89
C CYS A 192 11.89 -1.68 -3.15
N ARG A 193 12.49 -0.50 -3.28
CA ARG A 193 12.46 0.29 -4.51
C ARG A 193 13.88 0.59 -4.95
N VAL A 194 14.10 0.53 -6.26
CA VAL A 194 15.30 1.07 -6.87
C VAL A 194 14.93 1.85 -8.11
N SER A 195 15.48 3.05 -8.22
CA SER A 195 15.30 3.92 -9.38
C SER A 195 16.63 4.50 -9.81
N GLU A 196 16.78 4.72 -11.11
CA GLU A 196 17.86 5.51 -11.66
C GLU A 196 17.31 6.84 -12.20
N LYS A 197 18.01 7.95 -11.92
CA LYS A 197 17.56 9.32 -12.26
C LYS A 197 18.61 10.19 -12.93
N GLY A 198 19.81 9.66 -13.15
CA GLY A 198 20.97 10.40 -13.61
C GLY A 198 21.25 10.26 -15.10
N LEU A 199 20.69 9.26 -15.78
CA LEU A 199 20.84 9.04 -17.21
C LEU A 199 19.52 9.30 -17.95
N SER A 200 19.56 10.13 -18.99
CA SER A 200 18.39 10.43 -19.82
C SER A 200 18.25 9.49 -21.03
N ASN A 201 19.32 8.78 -21.38
CA ASN A 201 19.41 7.92 -22.56
C ASN A 201 19.28 6.41 -22.24
N VAL A 202 18.58 6.06 -21.16
CA VAL A 202 18.31 4.66 -20.81
C VAL A 202 17.31 4.08 -21.80
N ARG A 203 17.70 3.00 -22.47
CA ARG A 203 16.83 2.19 -23.32
C ARG A 203 16.08 1.14 -22.51
N LYS A 204 16.81 0.49 -21.59
CA LYS A 204 16.33 -0.66 -20.86
C LYS A 204 17.12 -0.86 -19.57
N ALA A 205 16.48 -1.41 -18.55
CA ALA A 205 17.09 -1.72 -17.28
C ALA A 205 16.80 -3.16 -16.85
N PHE A 206 17.77 -3.76 -16.17
CA PHE A 206 17.70 -5.10 -15.61
C PHE A 206 18.14 -5.07 -14.16
N LEU A 207 17.37 -5.68 -13.29
CA LEU A 207 17.71 -5.84 -11.88
C LEU A 207 17.84 -7.32 -11.56
N GLU A 208 19.01 -7.73 -11.06
CA GLU A 208 19.26 -9.09 -10.61
C GLU A 208 19.55 -9.10 -9.11
N LEU A 209 18.70 -9.75 -8.35
CA LEU A 209 18.88 -9.92 -6.91
C LEU A 209 19.88 -11.05 -6.67
N SER A 210 20.70 -10.94 -5.62
CA SER A 210 21.58 -12.02 -5.14
C SER A 210 20.80 -13.29 -4.74
N THR A 211 19.49 -13.17 -4.50
CA THR A 211 18.56 -14.29 -4.27
C THR A 211 18.17 -15.03 -5.56
N GLY A 212 18.54 -14.50 -6.74
CA GLY A 212 18.30 -15.08 -8.05
C GLY A 212 17.08 -14.52 -8.81
N GLU A 213 16.25 -13.67 -8.17
CA GLU A 213 15.14 -13.01 -8.87
C GLU A 213 15.68 -11.99 -9.88
N LYS A 214 15.11 -12.01 -11.10
CA LYS A 214 15.48 -11.10 -12.19
C LYS A 214 14.26 -10.32 -12.62
N MET A 215 14.47 -9.03 -12.85
CA MET A 215 13.43 -8.11 -13.27
C MET A 215 13.94 -7.23 -14.40
N GLU A 216 13.00 -6.74 -15.20
CA GLU A 216 13.26 -5.89 -16.36
C GLU A 216 12.32 -4.69 -16.30
N SER A 217 12.81 -3.51 -16.71
CA SER A 217 12.03 -2.28 -16.74
C SER A 217 12.55 -1.36 -17.85
N GLU A 218 11.65 -0.65 -18.52
CA GLU A 218 12.03 0.37 -19.53
C GLU A 218 12.36 1.72 -18.88
N THR A 219 11.88 1.98 -17.65
CA THR A 219 12.03 3.27 -16.96
C THR A 219 13.16 3.29 -15.94
N ALA A 220 13.93 2.20 -15.81
CA ALA A 220 14.91 1.98 -14.75
C ALA A 220 14.35 2.14 -13.32
N GLN A 221 13.04 1.95 -13.18
CA GLN A 221 12.36 1.91 -11.88
C GLN A 221 11.89 0.49 -11.61
N PHE A 222 12.20 0.00 -10.41
CA PHE A 222 11.84 -1.32 -9.95
C PHE A 222 11.22 -1.22 -8.56
N ARG A 223 10.26 -2.11 -8.35
CA ARG A 223 9.52 -2.23 -7.11
C ARG A 223 9.23 -3.69 -6.87
N PHE A 224 9.68 -4.22 -5.74
CA PHE A 224 9.58 -5.63 -5.45
C PHE A 224 9.48 -5.87 -3.94
N ARG A 225 8.97 -7.05 -3.57
CA ARG A 225 8.79 -7.42 -2.17
C ARG A 225 10.13 -7.82 -1.57
N PHE A 226 10.43 -7.34 -0.37
CA PHE A 226 11.65 -7.70 0.35
C PHE A 226 11.79 -9.23 0.42
N PRO A 227 12.91 -9.81 -0.05
CA PRO A 227 13.07 -11.26 -0.15
C PRO A 227 13.09 -11.93 1.23
N LEU A 228 12.68 -13.20 1.28
CA LEU A 228 12.94 -14.01 2.47
C LEU A 228 14.44 -14.32 2.50
N LEU A 229 15.12 -13.82 3.53
CA LEU A 229 16.54 -14.07 3.74
C LEU A 229 16.77 -15.30 4.63
N PRO A 230 17.91 -15.99 4.50
CA PRO A 230 18.34 -16.99 5.46
C PRO A 230 18.41 -16.45 6.89
N ASP A 231 18.24 -17.33 7.88
CA ASP A 231 18.26 -16.94 9.30
C ASP A 231 19.56 -16.19 9.67
N GLY A 232 19.39 -15.00 10.24
CA GLY A 232 20.49 -14.13 10.69
C GLY A 232 20.97 -13.12 9.64
N GLU A 233 20.62 -13.27 8.36
CA GLU A 233 20.90 -12.28 7.34
C GLU A 233 19.87 -11.14 7.37
N LYS A 234 20.35 -9.91 7.23
CA LYS A 234 19.52 -8.70 7.21
C LYS A 234 19.67 -7.90 5.91
N SER A 235 20.56 -8.31 5.02
CA SER A 235 20.88 -7.56 3.82
C SER A 235 21.08 -8.48 2.63
N PHE A 236 20.82 -7.97 1.44
CA PHE A 236 21.09 -8.64 0.18
C PHE A 236 21.53 -7.63 -0.87
N ASP A 237 22.34 -8.09 -1.82
CA ASP A 237 22.78 -7.25 -2.93
C ASP A 237 21.83 -7.38 -4.13
N ALA A 238 21.70 -6.30 -4.87
CA ALA A 238 21.02 -6.26 -6.16
C ALA A 238 21.91 -5.56 -7.19
N ARG A 239 22.04 -6.16 -8.36
CA ARG A 239 22.82 -5.63 -9.47
C ARG A 239 21.89 -5.00 -10.51
N LEU A 240 21.93 -3.68 -10.60
CA LEU A 240 21.21 -2.90 -11.62
C LEU A 240 22.11 -2.73 -12.84
N THR A 241 21.66 -3.19 -14.01
CA THR A 241 22.33 -3.01 -15.30
C THR A 241 21.42 -2.24 -16.24
N LEU A 242 21.94 -1.15 -16.81
CA LEU A 242 21.26 -0.30 -17.78
C LEU A 242 21.87 -0.51 -19.15
N GLU A 243 21.02 -0.68 -20.16
CA GLU A 243 21.35 -0.57 -21.57
C GLU A 243 20.98 0.82 -22.04
N LEU A 244 21.95 1.57 -22.55
CA LEU A 244 21.74 2.91 -23.10
C LEU A 244 21.35 2.84 -24.58
N LEU A 245 20.82 3.95 -25.12
CA LEU A 245 20.40 4.04 -26.53
C LEU A 245 21.53 3.75 -27.53
N ASP A 246 22.79 3.97 -27.16
CA ASP A 246 23.97 3.67 -27.97
C ASP A 246 24.43 2.19 -27.86
N GLY A 247 23.72 1.37 -27.08
CA GLY A 247 24.04 -0.04 -26.80
C GLY A 247 25.05 -0.25 -25.67
N THR A 248 25.57 0.81 -25.06
CA THR A 248 26.50 0.72 -23.94
C THR A 248 25.79 0.17 -22.70
N LEU A 249 26.48 -0.72 -21.96
CA LEU A 249 25.99 -1.20 -20.66
C LEU A 249 26.64 -0.42 -19.50
N ARG A 250 25.83 -0.08 -18.49
CA ARG A 250 26.27 0.49 -17.21
C ARG A 250 25.71 -0.37 -16.09
N THR A 251 26.56 -0.73 -15.12
CA THR A 251 26.14 -1.60 -14.02
C THR A 251 26.54 -1.00 -12.68
N GLN A 252 25.62 -1.07 -11.71
CA GLN A 252 25.86 -0.70 -10.32
C GLN A 252 25.24 -1.75 -9.39
N THR A 253 25.97 -2.11 -8.34
CA THR A 253 25.43 -2.96 -7.26
C THR A 253 24.95 -2.06 -6.13
N VAL A 254 23.77 -2.36 -5.60
CA VAL A 254 23.19 -1.72 -4.42
C VAL A 254 22.89 -2.78 -3.37
N THR A 255 23.16 -2.47 -2.11
CA THR A 255 22.84 -3.34 -0.99
C THR A 255 21.57 -2.85 -0.32
N PHE A 256 20.58 -3.72 -0.19
CA PHE A 256 19.39 -3.47 0.60
C PHE A 256 19.61 -4.06 2.00
N THR A 257 19.25 -3.30 3.03
CA THR A 257 19.28 -3.77 4.42
C THR A 257 17.90 -3.60 5.03
N ALA A 258 17.39 -4.64 5.67
CA ALA A 258 16.16 -4.57 6.45
C ALA A 258 16.35 -3.53 7.57
N PRO A 259 15.52 -2.48 7.62
CA PRO A 259 15.59 -1.53 8.73
C PRO A 259 15.22 -2.25 10.04
N PRO A 260 15.65 -1.71 11.20
CA PRO A 260 15.09 -2.12 12.47
C PRO A 260 13.57 -1.92 12.41
N LEU A 261 12.80 -3.00 12.55
CA LEU A 261 11.35 -2.89 12.59
C LEU A 261 10.94 -2.00 13.76
N PRO A 262 9.91 -1.15 13.59
CA PRO A 262 9.39 -0.34 14.69
C PRO A 262 9.06 -1.23 15.89
N GLN A 263 9.57 -0.86 17.06
CA GLN A 263 9.21 -1.56 18.29
C GLN A 263 7.77 -1.20 18.63
N CYS A 264 6.88 -2.13 18.32
CA CYS A 264 5.46 -1.94 18.53
C CYS A 264 5.11 -2.27 19.99
N ALA A 265 4.18 -1.51 20.56
CA ALA A 265 3.63 -1.78 21.88
C ALA A 265 3.20 -3.26 21.97
N PRO A 266 3.77 -4.09 22.86
CA PRO A 266 3.50 -5.52 22.87
C PRO A 266 2.08 -5.83 23.35
N MET A 267 1.38 -6.72 22.65
CA MET A 267 0.15 -7.35 23.13
C MET A 267 0.44 -8.76 23.64
N GLU A 268 -0.23 -9.16 24.72
CA GLU A 268 -0.11 -10.53 25.21
C GLU A 268 -0.74 -11.52 24.22
N HIS A 269 -0.25 -12.76 24.21
CA HIS A 269 -0.75 -13.76 23.29
C HIS A 269 -2.24 -14.03 23.53
N GLY A 270 -3.07 -13.79 22.51
CA GLY A 270 -4.52 -13.97 22.58
C GLY A 270 -5.27 -12.77 23.18
N GLU A 271 -4.58 -11.67 23.50
CA GLU A 271 -5.19 -10.42 23.90
C GLU A 271 -5.98 -9.80 22.73
N ILE A 272 -7.14 -9.21 23.04
CA ILE A 272 -7.97 -8.45 22.09
C ILE A 272 -8.23 -7.08 22.71
N LEU A 273 -8.11 -6.05 21.89
CA LEU A 273 -8.40 -4.68 22.30
C LEU A 273 -9.82 -4.29 21.87
N VAL A 274 -10.66 -4.04 22.86
CA VAL A 274 -12.01 -3.50 22.76
C VAL A 274 -11.95 -2.03 23.09
N GLY A 275 -12.05 -1.19 22.06
CA GLY A 275 -11.81 0.25 22.16
C GLY A 275 -13.07 1.10 22.05
N THR A 276 -12.98 2.32 22.58
CA THR A 276 -13.96 3.39 22.33
C THR A 276 -13.22 4.70 22.08
N CYS A 277 -13.79 5.56 21.24
CA CYS A 277 -13.27 6.91 21.10
C CYS A 277 -13.81 7.87 22.16
N PHE A 278 -13.01 8.88 22.45
CA PHE A 278 -13.31 10.02 23.31
C PHE A 278 -13.14 11.31 22.51
N TYR A 279 -14.13 12.19 22.66
CA TYR A 279 -14.30 13.42 21.87
C TYR A 279 -14.23 14.67 22.75
N PRO A 280 -13.88 15.84 22.18
CA PRO A 280 -13.93 17.09 22.94
C PRO A 280 -15.32 17.35 23.51
N ALA A 281 -15.39 18.23 24.52
CA ALA A 281 -16.66 18.62 25.11
C ALA A 281 -17.60 19.14 24.02
N ILE A 282 -18.68 18.41 23.74
CA ILE A 282 -19.71 18.85 22.81
C ILE A 282 -20.68 19.71 23.62
N PRO A 283 -20.90 20.99 23.25
CA PRO A 283 -21.92 21.82 23.88
C PRO A 283 -23.30 21.20 23.68
N ASP A 284 -24.17 21.29 24.68
CA ASP A 284 -25.57 20.89 24.55
C ASP A 284 -26.24 21.71 23.45
N GLU A 285 -26.59 21.07 22.32
CA GLU A 285 -27.17 21.71 21.15
C GLU A 285 -28.58 22.29 21.42
N THR A 286 -29.22 21.92 22.54
CA THR A 286 -30.59 22.33 22.88
C THR A 286 -30.67 23.70 23.58
N ALA A 287 -29.52 24.28 23.97
CA ALA A 287 -29.47 25.61 24.56
C ALA A 287 -29.34 26.71 23.48
N ASP A 288 -30.44 27.35 23.11
CA ASP A 288 -30.43 28.58 22.29
C ASP A 288 -30.05 29.79 23.16
N THR A 289 -28.85 29.76 23.76
CA THR A 289 -28.36 30.80 24.67
C THR A 289 -27.18 31.57 24.05
N PRO A 290 -26.93 32.82 24.49
CA PRO A 290 -25.71 33.57 24.18
C PRO A 290 -24.41 32.77 24.40
N GLU A 291 -24.46 31.71 25.22
CA GLU A 291 -23.38 30.75 25.43
C GLU A 291 -23.03 29.95 24.16
N LYS A 292 -23.97 29.66 23.26
CA LYS A 292 -23.67 29.03 21.95
C LYS A 292 -22.76 29.91 21.09
N LYS A 293 -23.03 31.23 21.06
CA LYS A 293 -22.17 32.22 20.38
C LYS A 293 -20.85 32.51 21.12
N ALA A 294 -20.78 32.18 22.41
CA ALA A 294 -19.55 32.21 23.18
C ALA A 294 -18.72 30.95 22.95
N VAL A 295 -19.35 29.78 22.79
CA VAL A 295 -18.76 28.49 22.45
C VAL A 295 -18.19 28.48 21.03
N GLU A 296 -18.91 29.00 20.03
CA GLU A 296 -18.38 29.17 18.67
C GLU A 296 -17.18 30.14 18.64
N ARG A 297 -17.15 31.12 19.55
CA ARG A 297 -16.00 32.02 19.76
C ARG A 297 -14.91 31.43 20.67
N ALA A 298 -15.24 30.46 21.51
CA ALA A 298 -14.32 29.75 22.43
C ALA A 298 -13.57 28.63 21.71
N LEU A 299 -14.21 27.96 20.76
CA LEU A 299 -13.58 27.00 19.85
C LEU A 299 -12.48 27.64 18.97
N THR A 300 -12.35 28.98 19.02
CA THR A 300 -11.34 29.76 18.29
C THR A 300 -10.45 30.65 19.18
N SER A 301 -10.63 30.66 20.51
CA SER A 301 -9.79 31.48 21.41
C SER A 301 -9.58 30.88 22.81
N TRP A 302 -8.32 30.91 23.27
CA TRP A 302 -7.79 30.21 24.44
C TRP A 302 -8.26 30.73 25.82
N ASP A 303 -8.87 31.92 25.90
CA ASP A 303 -9.25 32.57 27.17
C ASP A 303 -10.75 32.45 27.51
N ALA A 304 -11.49 31.53 26.88
CA ALA A 304 -12.92 31.43 27.09
C ALA A 304 -13.30 30.80 28.46
N PRO A 305 -14.28 31.37 29.19
CA PRO A 305 -14.69 30.85 30.49
C PRO A 305 -15.33 29.46 30.39
N LYS A 306 -15.07 28.61 31.41
CA LYS A 306 -15.70 27.29 31.57
C LYS A 306 -17.22 27.42 31.52
N VAL A 307 -17.89 26.59 30.71
CA VAL A 307 -19.35 26.60 30.59
C VAL A 307 -19.94 25.84 31.79
N PRO A 308 -20.87 26.41 32.57
CA PRO A 308 -21.31 25.83 33.85
C PRO A 308 -21.99 24.45 33.81
N ASN A 309 -22.17 23.80 32.65
CA ASN A 309 -22.88 22.51 32.52
C ASN A 309 -22.25 21.54 31.48
N SER A 310 -21.01 21.76 31.03
CA SER A 310 -20.34 20.85 30.09
C SER A 310 -19.44 19.85 30.82
N ARG A 311 -19.66 18.54 30.66
CA ARG A 311 -18.67 17.51 31.07
C ARG A 311 -17.50 17.54 30.10
N TYR A 312 -16.29 17.62 30.63
CA TYR A 312 -15.06 17.60 29.83
C TYR A 312 -14.60 16.16 29.55
N CYS A 313 -13.78 15.96 28.51
CA CYS A 313 -13.28 14.61 28.15
C CYS A 313 -12.68 13.85 29.34
N HIS A 314 -11.87 14.52 30.15
CA HIS A 314 -11.21 13.90 31.28
C HIS A 314 -12.18 13.27 32.28
N GLU A 315 -13.35 13.87 32.50
CA GLU A 315 -14.39 13.29 33.35
C GLU A 315 -14.92 11.97 32.77
N PHE A 316 -15.04 11.85 31.45
CA PHE A 316 -15.43 10.61 30.80
C PHE A 316 -14.34 9.54 30.87
N VAL A 317 -13.07 9.93 30.86
CA VAL A 317 -11.94 9.02 31.08
C VAL A 317 -11.91 8.53 32.52
N ASP A 318 -12.18 9.41 33.50
CA ASP A 318 -12.29 9.02 34.90
C ASP A 318 -13.46 8.04 35.11
N ASP A 319 -14.61 8.28 34.48
CA ASP A 319 -15.74 7.34 34.49
C ASP A 319 -15.37 6.00 33.82
N PHE A 320 -14.60 6.03 32.73
CA PHE A 320 -14.10 4.83 32.05
C PHE A 320 -13.12 4.04 32.89
N LEU A 321 -12.23 4.72 33.64
CA LEU A 321 -11.32 4.10 34.58
C LEU A 321 -12.07 3.46 35.75
N ALA A 322 -13.11 4.12 36.24
CA ALA A 322 -13.93 3.64 37.36
C ALA A 322 -14.77 2.41 36.98
N ASP A 323 -15.34 2.39 35.77
CA ASP A 323 -16.22 1.32 35.31
C ASP A 323 -15.99 0.96 33.82
N PRO A 324 -14.86 0.30 33.49
CA PRO A 324 -14.44 0.09 32.10
C PRO A 324 -15.47 -0.68 31.27
N TRP A 325 -15.82 -0.14 30.11
CA TRP A 325 -16.58 -0.84 29.05
C TRP A 325 -15.69 -1.25 27.87
N GLY A 326 -14.38 -1.15 28.03
CA GLY A 326 -13.34 -1.51 27.06
C GLY A 326 -11.98 -1.59 27.75
N ASN A 327 -10.95 -1.99 27.01
CA ASN A 327 -9.55 -1.97 27.45
C ASN A 327 -8.66 -1.15 26.50
N LEU A 328 -9.25 -0.30 25.67
CA LEU A 328 -8.58 0.67 24.82
C LEU A 328 -9.35 2.01 24.78
N ALA A 329 -8.67 3.11 25.07
CA ALA A 329 -9.20 4.47 24.94
C ALA A 329 -8.58 5.17 23.74
N VAL A 330 -9.41 5.73 22.85
CA VAL A 330 -8.94 6.42 21.64
C VAL A 330 -9.25 7.90 21.68
N PHE A 331 -8.25 8.76 21.54
CA PHE A 331 -8.41 10.20 21.67
C PHE A 331 -8.46 10.92 20.31
N TRP A 332 -9.59 11.55 20.00
CA TRP A 332 -9.73 12.45 18.85
C TRP A 332 -8.92 13.74 19.02
N PRO A 333 -8.68 14.51 17.95
CA PRO A 333 -8.08 15.85 18.07
C PRO A 333 -8.94 16.76 18.94
N GLN A 334 -8.30 17.69 19.67
CA GLN A 334 -8.96 18.71 20.50
C GLN A 334 -9.77 18.17 21.70
N THR A 335 -10.05 16.87 21.75
CA THR A 335 -10.34 16.15 22.98
C THR A 335 -9.19 16.38 23.95
N PRO A 336 -9.37 16.81 25.22
CA PRO A 336 -8.33 16.60 26.25
C PRO A 336 -7.93 15.11 26.17
N GLY A 337 -6.81 14.64 25.61
CA GLY A 337 -5.47 15.19 25.44
C GLY A 337 -5.27 16.70 25.23
N PRO A 338 -4.31 17.29 25.95
CA PRO A 338 -4.13 18.72 26.03
C PRO A 338 -4.03 19.25 24.60
N SER A 339 -4.74 20.34 24.38
CA SER A 339 -4.34 21.31 23.39
C SER A 339 -2.82 21.48 23.50
N ALA A 340 -2.17 21.72 22.36
CA ALA A 340 -0.74 21.62 22.16
C ALA A 340 0.16 22.42 23.15
N ASP A 341 -0.40 23.11 24.14
CA ASP A 341 0.25 24.06 25.03
C ASP A 341 0.26 23.65 26.53
N SER A 342 -0.30 22.49 26.93
CA SER A 342 -0.09 21.93 28.30
C SER A 342 0.33 20.45 28.27
N PRO A 343 1.63 20.14 28.06
CA PRO A 343 2.14 18.76 27.90
C PRO A 343 1.76 17.78 29.03
N ASP A 344 1.50 18.27 30.24
CA ASP A 344 1.32 17.44 31.44
C ASP A 344 0.06 16.57 31.43
N VAL A 345 -1.04 17.02 30.80
CA VAL A 345 -2.36 16.37 30.97
C VAL A 345 -2.51 15.08 30.15
N SER A 346 -2.01 15.03 28.90
CA SER A 346 -2.12 13.79 28.09
C SER A 346 -1.25 12.70 28.64
N GLU A 347 -0.06 13.07 29.09
CA GLU A 347 0.89 12.17 29.72
C GLU A 347 0.32 11.66 31.05
N GLU A 348 -0.35 12.52 31.83
CA GLU A 348 -1.08 12.12 33.03
C GLU A 348 -2.18 11.07 32.75
N TYR A 349 -3.10 11.32 31.80
CA TYR A 349 -4.17 10.36 31.53
C TYR A 349 -3.67 9.09 30.86
N THR A 350 -2.66 9.18 30.00
CA THR A 350 -1.99 7.99 29.44
C THR A 350 -1.39 7.14 30.56
N ARG A 351 -0.76 7.78 31.56
CA ARG A 351 -0.22 7.09 32.74
C ARG A 351 -1.31 6.46 33.60
N LYS A 352 -2.40 7.18 33.89
CA LYS A 352 -3.55 6.63 34.64
C LYS A 352 -4.15 5.40 33.96
N LEU A 353 -4.34 5.44 32.64
CA LEU A 353 -4.81 4.30 31.86
C LEU A 353 -3.82 3.13 31.93
N ALA A 354 -2.52 3.40 31.75
CA ALA A 354 -1.48 2.38 31.88
C ALA A 354 -1.36 1.79 33.30
N ASP A 355 -1.64 2.57 34.35
CA ASP A 355 -1.71 2.08 35.73
C ASP A 355 -2.93 1.16 35.96
N ALA A 356 -4.01 1.36 35.20
CA ALA A 356 -5.18 0.49 35.18
C ALA A 356 -5.07 -0.70 34.20
N GLY A 357 -3.97 -0.84 33.46
CA GLY A 357 -3.81 -1.87 32.43
C GLY A 357 -4.69 -1.65 31.19
N ILE A 358 -5.05 -0.41 30.90
CA ILE A 358 -5.88 0.00 29.77
C ILE A 358 -4.98 0.66 28.72
N TYR A 359 -5.10 0.23 27.47
CA TYR A 359 -4.38 0.83 26.36
C TYR A 359 -4.96 2.20 25.99
N SER A 360 -4.15 3.04 25.38
CA SER A 360 -4.55 4.31 24.79
C SER A 360 -3.96 4.47 23.39
N MET A 361 -4.63 5.27 22.55
CA MET A 361 -4.15 5.67 21.24
C MET A 361 -4.72 7.04 20.87
N SER A 362 -4.10 7.74 19.92
CA SER A 362 -4.67 8.94 19.31
C SER A 362 -5.17 8.67 17.89
N ILE A 363 -6.00 9.57 17.36
CA ILE A 363 -6.39 9.58 15.94
C ILE A 363 -6.30 11.00 15.36
N TYR A 364 -5.87 11.14 14.10
CA TYR A 364 -5.73 12.41 13.37
C TYR A 364 -4.76 13.43 13.99
N GLN A 365 -3.80 13.00 14.83
CA GLN A 365 -2.89 13.92 15.51
C GLN A 365 -1.48 13.89 14.92
N HIS A 366 -0.89 15.06 14.66
CA HIS A 366 0.54 15.22 14.40
C HIS A 366 1.19 15.92 15.60
N VAL A 367 2.26 15.35 16.13
CA VAL A 367 2.97 15.88 17.31
C VAL A 367 4.48 15.84 17.10
N PRO A 368 5.28 16.69 17.77
CA PRO A 368 6.73 16.53 17.78
C PRO A 368 7.12 15.14 18.29
N ARG A 369 8.14 14.51 17.68
CA ARG A 369 8.60 13.15 18.02
C ARG A 369 8.88 12.96 19.51
N GLU A 370 9.40 13.99 20.17
CA GLU A 370 9.66 13.98 21.61
C GLU A 370 8.37 13.88 22.44
N LYS A 371 7.27 14.47 22.00
CA LYS A 371 5.97 14.32 22.66
C LYS A 371 5.44 12.88 22.51
N ALA A 372 5.53 12.29 21.31
CA ALA A 372 5.15 10.89 21.10
C ALA A 372 5.97 9.94 21.99
N ARG A 373 7.27 10.23 22.17
CA ARG A 373 8.15 9.47 23.07
C ARG A 373 7.68 9.55 24.52
N ARG A 374 7.37 10.74 25.04
CA ARG A 374 6.85 10.88 26.42
C ARG A 374 5.49 10.21 26.63
N LEU A 375 4.63 10.18 25.62
CA LEU A 375 3.37 9.43 25.67
C LEU A 375 3.62 7.91 25.72
N ALA A 376 4.59 7.41 24.95
CA ALA A 376 5.01 6.02 25.04
C ALA A 376 5.53 5.67 26.45
N GLU A 377 6.40 6.51 27.02
CA GLU A 377 6.91 6.35 28.39
C GLU A 377 5.79 6.42 29.44
N ALA A 378 4.85 7.36 29.31
CA ALA A 378 3.67 7.44 30.16
C ALA A 378 2.81 6.17 30.04
N GLY A 379 2.72 5.61 28.84
CA GLY A 379 2.11 4.31 28.54
C GLY A 379 2.97 3.11 28.95
N LYS A 380 4.10 3.31 29.65
CA LYS A 380 5.04 2.25 30.06
C LYS A 380 5.56 1.42 28.87
N ASP A 381 5.72 2.07 27.72
CA ASP A 381 6.14 1.47 26.43
C ASP A 381 5.28 0.29 25.96
N ARG A 382 4.08 0.13 26.53
CA ARG A 382 3.14 -0.96 26.25
C ARG A 382 1.73 -0.46 26.01
N PHE A 383 1.22 0.39 26.87
CA PHE A 383 -0.18 0.81 26.88
C PHE A 383 -0.46 2.04 26.01
N PHE A 384 0.50 2.53 25.22
CA PHE A 384 0.23 3.57 24.22
C PHE A 384 0.54 3.07 22.81
N LEU A 385 -0.50 2.97 21.97
CA LEU A 385 -0.43 2.42 20.61
C LEU A 385 -0.05 3.45 19.55
N GLN A 386 0.37 4.67 19.92
CA GLN A 386 0.66 5.76 18.98
C GLN A 386 -0.63 6.31 18.34
N ASN A 387 -0.61 6.53 17.02
CA ASN A 387 -1.63 7.28 16.30
C ASN A 387 -2.24 6.49 15.13
N ASN A 388 -3.54 6.68 14.96
CA ASN A 388 -4.28 6.31 13.76
C ASN A 388 -4.41 7.53 12.84
N ILE A 389 -4.10 7.38 11.55
CA ILE A 389 -4.17 8.50 10.59
C ILE A 389 -5.60 8.73 10.05
N GLY A 390 -6.53 7.84 10.40
CA GLY A 390 -7.96 7.86 10.10
C GLY A 390 -8.30 7.51 8.65
N GLU A 391 -9.38 8.09 8.12
CA GLU A 391 -9.94 7.81 6.78
C GLU A 391 -9.11 8.41 5.65
N TYR A 392 -7.82 8.08 5.62
CA TYR A 392 -6.89 8.66 4.67
C TYR A 392 -7.30 8.31 3.22
N ALA A 393 -7.77 7.09 2.95
CA ALA A 393 -8.28 6.71 1.62
C ALA A 393 -9.74 7.12 1.35
N GLY A 394 -10.35 7.97 2.19
CA GLY A 394 -11.77 8.33 2.10
C GLY A 394 -12.18 8.98 0.77
N TYR A 395 -11.24 9.65 0.10
CA TYR A 395 -11.49 10.30 -1.19
C TYR A 395 -11.96 9.33 -2.29
N LEU A 396 -11.70 8.03 -2.13
CA LEU A 396 -12.04 7.02 -3.13
C LEU A 396 -13.57 6.82 -3.30
N TYR A 397 -14.35 7.06 -2.24
CA TYR A 397 -15.81 6.90 -2.24
C TYR A 397 -16.57 8.21 -2.01
N GLN A 398 -15.84 9.31 -1.78
CA GLN A 398 -16.41 10.63 -1.61
C GLN A 398 -16.60 11.34 -2.97
N GLY A 399 -17.06 12.59 -2.95
CA GLY A 399 -17.26 13.38 -4.15
C GLY A 399 -15.96 13.88 -4.79
N ILE A 400 -16.08 14.42 -6.01
CA ILE A 400 -14.95 14.98 -6.79
C ILE A 400 -14.13 16.02 -6.02
N GLU A 401 -14.75 16.80 -5.14
CA GLU A 401 -14.04 17.80 -4.31
C GLU A 401 -13.03 17.14 -3.36
N SER A 402 -13.34 15.96 -2.81
CA SER A 402 -12.38 15.20 -1.99
C SER A 402 -11.20 14.68 -2.83
N ALA A 403 -11.47 14.18 -4.04
CA ALA A 403 -10.43 13.75 -4.97
C ALA A 403 -9.50 14.92 -5.38
N ARG A 404 -10.07 16.09 -5.69
CA ARG A 404 -9.32 17.32 -5.98
C ARG A 404 -8.48 17.79 -4.79
N ALA A 405 -9.05 17.78 -3.59
CA ALA A 405 -8.32 18.13 -2.36
C ALA A 405 -7.14 17.19 -2.09
N CYS A 406 -7.27 15.92 -2.48
CA CYS A 406 -6.20 14.92 -2.39
C CYS A 406 -5.20 14.97 -3.56
N GLY A 407 -5.43 15.85 -4.55
CA GLY A 407 -4.57 15.99 -5.71
C GLY A 407 -4.53 14.75 -6.61
N VAL A 408 -5.66 14.03 -6.73
CA VAL A 408 -5.77 12.86 -7.61
C VAL A 408 -5.48 13.28 -9.06
N PRO A 409 -4.43 12.76 -9.70
CA PRO A 409 -4.09 13.11 -11.07
C PRO A 409 -5.03 12.39 -12.03
N LYS A 410 -5.17 12.95 -13.22
CA LYS A 410 -5.80 12.26 -14.34
C LYS A 410 -4.86 11.17 -14.87
N ALA A 411 -5.14 9.93 -14.51
CA ALA A 411 -4.30 8.79 -14.85
C ALA A 411 -4.35 8.47 -16.37
N GLN A 412 -3.23 7.97 -16.91
CA GLN A 412 -3.21 7.48 -18.29
C GLN A 412 -3.96 6.15 -18.34
N ASP A 413 -3.63 5.24 -17.41
CA ASP A 413 -4.20 3.91 -17.27
C ASP A 413 -4.37 3.50 -15.78
N LEU A 414 -4.87 2.29 -15.54
CA LEU A 414 -5.12 1.75 -14.20
C LEU A 414 -3.84 1.48 -13.40
N LYS A 415 -2.69 1.26 -14.05
CA LYS A 415 -1.41 1.10 -13.37
C LYS A 415 -0.98 2.43 -12.78
N ASP A 416 -1.12 3.52 -13.54
CA ASP A 416 -0.88 4.88 -13.06
C ASP A 416 -1.81 5.26 -11.90
N ALA A 417 -3.10 4.95 -12.01
CA ALA A 417 -4.07 5.23 -10.95
C ALA A 417 -3.75 4.47 -9.65
N ARG A 418 -3.40 3.18 -9.76
CA ARG A 418 -2.94 2.35 -8.65
C ARG A 418 -1.63 2.86 -8.06
N ALA A 419 -0.66 3.23 -8.91
CA ALA A 419 0.64 3.75 -8.48
C ALA A 419 0.48 5.06 -7.71
N PHE A 420 -0.38 5.98 -8.19
CA PHE A 420 -0.70 7.18 -7.43
C PHE A 420 -1.26 6.85 -6.04
N PHE A 421 -2.19 5.91 -5.92
CA PHE A 421 -2.73 5.53 -4.62
C PHE A 421 -1.63 4.99 -3.68
N VAL A 422 -0.89 3.97 -4.14
CA VAL A 422 0.08 3.23 -3.32
C VAL A 422 1.36 4.02 -3.09
N ASP A 423 2.03 4.41 -4.17
CA ASP A 423 3.40 4.91 -4.15
C ASP A 423 3.47 6.43 -3.94
N ASP A 424 2.40 7.18 -4.24
CA ASP A 424 2.35 8.62 -3.97
C ASP A 424 1.49 8.95 -2.76
N TYR A 425 0.20 8.63 -2.78
CA TYR A 425 -0.75 9.13 -1.79
C TYR A 425 -0.53 8.50 -0.41
N ILE A 426 -0.65 7.18 -0.29
CA ILE A 426 -0.45 6.46 0.98
C ILE A 426 0.96 6.68 1.50
N ARG A 427 1.98 6.42 0.67
CA ARG A 427 3.39 6.55 1.06
C ARG A 427 3.75 7.95 1.55
N ARG A 428 3.34 9.02 0.88
CA ARG A 428 3.58 10.40 1.37
C ARG A 428 2.87 10.66 2.69
N GLY A 429 1.69 10.07 2.89
CA GLY A 429 0.98 10.10 4.17
C GLY A 429 1.80 9.45 5.28
N VAL A 430 2.26 8.22 5.07
CA VAL A 430 3.12 7.47 6.01
C VAL A 430 4.35 8.30 6.38
N HIS A 431 5.10 8.78 5.38
CA HIS A 431 6.33 9.53 5.60
C HIS A 431 6.11 10.82 6.41
N ARG A 432 4.98 11.50 6.20
CA ARG A 432 4.61 12.67 7.01
C ARG A 432 4.44 12.31 8.48
N TYR A 433 3.81 11.19 8.79
CA TYR A 433 3.56 10.75 10.17
C TYR A 433 4.78 10.09 10.83
N GLU A 434 5.72 9.54 10.07
CA GLU A 434 7.00 8.99 10.59
C GLU A 434 7.87 10.06 11.30
N THR A 435 7.63 11.34 10.98
CA THR A 435 8.24 12.47 11.70
C THR A 435 7.72 12.61 13.13
N SER A 436 6.53 12.09 13.42
CA SER A 436 5.89 12.10 14.74
C SER A 436 5.99 10.77 15.46
N TYR A 437 5.60 9.68 14.80
CA TYR A 437 5.39 8.37 15.41
C TYR A 437 6.27 7.30 14.77
N PRO A 438 6.76 6.31 15.54
CA PRO A 438 7.56 5.22 15.00
C PRO A 438 6.75 4.26 14.11
N TYR A 439 5.43 4.20 14.29
CA TYR A 439 4.49 3.42 13.48
C TYR A 439 3.10 4.04 13.55
N ILE A 440 2.21 3.66 12.63
CA ILE A 440 0.86 4.20 12.51
C ILE A 440 -0.19 3.15 12.14
N PHE A 441 -1.43 3.44 12.55
CA PHE A 441 -2.63 2.72 12.09
C PHE A 441 -3.35 3.52 10.99
N SER A 442 -4.10 2.85 10.12
CA SER A 442 -5.04 3.49 9.17
C SER A 442 -6.45 2.96 9.38
N THR A 443 -7.44 3.81 9.17
CA THR A 443 -8.87 3.52 9.29
C THR A 443 -9.61 4.01 8.07
N SER A 444 -9.37 3.37 6.94
CA SER A 444 -10.05 3.68 5.68
C SER A 444 -11.37 2.91 5.54
N GLY A 445 -12.44 3.57 5.09
CA GLY A 445 -13.74 2.97 4.80
C GLY A 445 -13.83 2.22 3.47
N SER A 446 -12.76 1.55 3.05
CA SER A 446 -12.66 0.80 1.80
C SER A 446 -12.04 -0.58 2.00
N SER A 447 -12.48 -1.57 1.22
CA SER A 447 -11.91 -2.93 1.18
C SER A 447 -10.65 -2.99 0.30
N LEU A 448 -9.64 -2.17 0.62
CA LEU A 448 -8.38 -2.03 -0.12
C LEU A 448 -7.16 -2.05 0.82
N ALA A 449 -7.26 -2.73 1.96
CA ALA A 449 -6.20 -2.84 2.96
C ALA A 449 -4.90 -3.41 2.39
N ASN A 450 -4.99 -4.32 1.40
CA ASN A 450 -3.81 -4.84 0.68
C ASN A 450 -2.95 -3.71 0.11
N TYR A 451 -3.57 -2.70 -0.50
CA TYR A 451 -2.86 -1.59 -1.12
C TYR A 451 -2.34 -0.57 -0.10
N GLU A 452 -3.05 -0.37 1.01
CA GLU A 452 -2.58 0.51 2.10
C GLU A 452 -1.35 -0.07 2.82
N LEU A 453 -1.36 -1.37 3.13
CA LEU A 453 -0.21 -2.07 3.73
C LEU A 453 0.99 -2.11 2.77
N GLU A 454 0.71 -2.22 1.48
CA GLU A 454 1.69 -2.13 0.41
C GLU A 454 2.30 -0.72 0.27
N GLY A 455 1.50 0.33 0.53
CA GLY A 455 1.94 1.72 0.54
C GLY A 455 2.75 2.14 1.78
N GLY A 456 2.86 1.26 2.77
CA GLY A 456 3.69 1.46 3.98
C GLY A 456 2.91 1.68 5.28
N ILE A 457 1.58 1.57 5.27
CA ILE A 457 0.82 1.56 6.53
C ILE A 457 1.28 0.39 7.40
N HIS A 458 1.55 0.64 8.68
CA HIS A 458 2.07 -0.40 9.56
C HIS A 458 0.97 -1.39 9.94
N PHE A 459 -0.19 -0.87 10.34
CA PHE A 459 -1.35 -1.62 10.84
C PHE A 459 -2.67 -1.11 10.26
N ILE A 460 -3.60 -2.02 9.97
CA ILE A 460 -4.92 -1.67 9.40
C ILE A 460 -6.03 -1.88 10.41
N CYS A 461 -6.85 -0.85 10.59
CA CYS A 461 -8.10 -0.87 11.33
C CYS A 461 -9.24 -0.32 10.47
N SER A 462 -9.70 -1.01 9.42
CA SER A 462 -10.66 -0.46 8.44
C SER A 462 -11.91 0.09 9.13
N GLU A 463 -12.42 1.22 8.61
CA GLU A 463 -13.66 1.83 9.06
C GLU A 463 -14.86 1.00 8.57
N LEU A 464 -15.33 0.11 9.42
CA LEU A 464 -16.45 -0.77 9.17
C LEU A 464 -17.78 -0.02 9.25
N TYR A 465 -18.79 -0.53 8.55
CA TYR A 465 -20.10 0.10 8.28
C TYR A 465 -20.07 1.22 7.23
N ALA A 466 -18.89 1.79 6.94
CA ALA A 466 -18.71 2.81 5.92
C ALA A 466 -19.09 2.32 4.52
N ILE A 467 -19.21 3.25 3.56
CA ILE A 467 -19.72 2.98 2.21
C ILE A 467 -18.95 1.84 1.51
N GLY A 468 -17.61 1.86 1.51
CA GLY A 468 -16.78 0.79 0.93
C GLY A 468 -16.56 -0.42 1.85
N ALA A 469 -16.93 -0.33 3.12
CA ALA A 469 -16.81 -1.42 4.09
C ALA A 469 -18.18 -1.79 4.69
N GLN A 470 -19.22 -1.66 3.87
CA GLN A 470 -20.60 -1.83 4.31
C GLN A 470 -20.86 -3.30 4.65
N ASN A 471 -20.57 -4.22 3.73
CA ASN A 471 -20.58 -5.65 4.01
C ASN A 471 -19.39 -6.00 4.93
N LEU A 472 -19.68 -6.18 6.21
CA LEU A 472 -18.65 -6.34 7.25
C LEU A 472 -17.78 -7.57 6.99
N ALA A 473 -18.39 -8.68 6.56
CA ALA A 473 -17.68 -9.92 6.32
C ALA A 473 -16.72 -9.81 5.11
N TRP A 474 -17.13 -9.12 4.04
CA TRP A 474 -16.27 -8.86 2.88
C TRP A 474 -15.04 -8.04 3.25
N ALA A 475 -15.24 -6.86 3.85
CA ALA A 475 -14.15 -5.94 4.19
C ALA A 475 -13.14 -6.58 5.14
N SER A 476 -13.64 -7.29 6.15
CA SER A 476 -12.80 -7.98 7.14
C SER A 476 -12.05 -9.18 6.54
N SER A 477 -12.66 -9.85 5.56
CA SER A 477 -12.01 -10.95 4.84
C SER A 477 -10.92 -10.44 3.89
N GLU A 478 -11.05 -9.23 3.36
CA GLU A 478 -9.99 -8.55 2.59
C GLU A 478 -8.81 -8.16 3.50
N MET A 479 -9.10 -7.49 4.61
CA MET A 479 -8.08 -7.17 5.63
C MET A 479 -7.34 -8.41 6.15
N ARG A 480 -8.05 -9.52 6.40
CA ARG A 480 -7.43 -10.76 6.87
C ARG A 480 -6.48 -11.34 5.82
N ALA A 481 -6.86 -11.33 4.55
CA ALA A 481 -5.99 -11.78 3.46
C ALA A 481 -4.78 -10.86 3.30
N ALA A 482 -4.98 -9.55 3.35
CA ALA A 482 -3.92 -8.54 3.32
C ALA A 482 -2.94 -8.72 4.50
N ALA A 483 -3.45 -9.01 5.70
CA ALA A 483 -2.64 -9.30 6.87
C ALA A 483 -1.83 -10.60 6.73
N ARG A 484 -2.31 -11.61 5.99
CA ARG A 484 -1.49 -12.79 5.67
C ARG A 484 -0.32 -12.45 4.77
N LYS A 485 -0.57 -11.67 3.71
CA LYS A 485 0.46 -11.26 2.74
C LYS A 485 1.49 -10.34 3.40
N TRP A 486 1.06 -9.33 4.12
CA TRP A 486 1.96 -8.28 4.63
C TRP A 486 2.42 -8.47 6.07
N LYS A 487 1.83 -9.43 6.79
CA LYS A 487 2.17 -9.80 8.17
C LYS A 487 2.29 -8.59 9.12
N PRO A 488 1.30 -7.67 9.15
CA PRO A 488 1.26 -6.66 10.20
C PRO A 488 1.08 -7.34 11.56
N GLU A 489 1.70 -6.78 12.60
CA GLU A 489 1.50 -7.22 14.00
C GLU A 489 0.01 -7.13 14.39
N TYR A 490 -0.65 -6.05 13.96
CA TYR A 490 -2.02 -5.73 14.29
C TYR A 490 -2.90 -5.53 13.06
N TRP A 491 -4.12 -6.04 13.15
CA TRP A 491 -5.21 -5.66 12.27
C TRP A 491 -6.54 -5.76 13.01
N GLY A 492 -7.54 -4.96 12.60
CA GLY A 492 -8.83 -4.93 13.29
C GLY A 492 -9.88 -4.08 12.59
N GLY A 493 -11.01 -3.90 13.27
CA GLY A 493 -12.14 -3.10 12.76
C GLY A 493 -12.36 -1.85 13.58
N TRP A 494 -12.63 -0.74 12.91
CA TRP A 494 -13.09 0.51 13.50
C TRP A 494 -14.56 0.72 13.13
N LEU A 495 -15.47 0.58 14.09
CA LEU A 495 -16.90 0.47 13.84
C LEU A 495 -17.53 1.86 13.88
N ALA A 496 -17.76 2.46 12.71
CA ALA A 496 -18.54 3.68 12.52
C ALA A 496 -20.06 3.43 12.64
N HIS A 497 -20.44 2.58 13.59
CA HIS A 497 -21.80 2.06 13.73
C HIS A 497 -22.84 3.17 13.88
N GLU A 498 -22.59 4.17 14.74
CA GLU A 498 -23.56 5.23 15.01
C GLU A 498 -23.87 6.05 13.74
N TRP A 499 -22.83 6.54 13.07
CA TRP A 499 -22.89 7.38 11.87
C TRP A 499 -23.53 6.68 10.69
N GLN A 500 -23.17 5.41 10.48
CA GLN A 500 -23.53 4.70 9.26
C GLN A 500 -24.90 4.00 9.35
N THR A 501 -25.47 3.87 10.56
CA THR A 501 -26.76 3.20 10.78
C THR A 501 -27.89 4.19 11.11
N GLY A 502 -27.81 5.42 10.60
CA GLY A 502 -28.76 6.50 10.90
C GLY A 502 -30.22 6.16 10.59
N GLU A 503 -30.50 5.28 9.63
CA GLU A 503 -31.86 4.81 9.33
C GLU A 503 -32.52 3.98 10.45
N ILE A 504 -31.75 3.55 11.45
CA ILE A 504 -32.22 2.75 12.59
C ILE A 504 -32.30 3.66 13.84
N PRO A 505 -33.49 3.87 14.43
CA PRO A 505 -33.64 4.69 15.62
C PRO A 505 -32.93 4.14 16.86
N TYR A 506 -32.45 5.06 17.71
CA TYR A 506 -31.81 4.71 18.98
C TYR A 506 -32.73 3.98 19.96
N GLN A 507 -34.04 4.10 19.82
CA GLN A 507 -35.00 3.51 20.74
C GLN A 507 -35.21 2.01 20.48
N THR A 508 -34.67 1.48 19.37
CA THR A 508 -34.87 0.08 18.95
C THR A 508 -33.85 -0.87 19.57
N GLU A 509 -34.21 -2.14 19.68
CA GLU A 509 -33.26 -3.20 20.06
C GLU A 509 -32.31 -3.55 18.90
N GLN A 510 -32.79 -3.44 17.66
CA GLN A 510 -32.03 -3.72 16.45
C GLN A 510 -30.77 -2.85 16.35
N LYS A 511 -30.82 -1.58 16.75
CA LYS A 511 -29.65 -0.68 16.77
C LYS A 511 -28.49 -1.29 17.57
N PHE A 512 -28.75 -1.81 18.76
CA PHE A 512 -27.70 -2.30 19.66
C PHE A 512 -27.33 -3.76 19.39
N ARG A 513 -28.28 -4.57 18.91
CA ARG A 513 -28.00 -5.93 18.45
C ARG A 513 -27.17 -5.95 17.17
N LEU A 514 -27.36 -4.97 16.29
CA LEU A 514 -26.50 -4.76 15.12
C LEU A 514 -25.05 -4.48 15.53
N LEU A 515 -24.83 -3.57 16.49
CA LEU A 515 -23.50 -3.34 17.06
C LEU A 515 -22.90 -4.64 17.63
N ARG A 516 -23.67 -5.36 18.46
CA ARG A 516 -23.22 -6.62 19.06
C ARG A 516 -22.84 -7.65 17.99
N ALA A 517 -23.68 -7.86 16.98
CA ALA A 517 -23.42 -8.79 15.89
C ALA A 517 -22.17 -8.37 15.10
N GLY A 518 -21.97 -7.08 14.84
CA GLY A 518 -20.76 -6.56 14.19
C GLY A 518 -19.49 -6.84 14.99
N LEU A 519 -19.49 -6.57 16.30
CA LEU A 519 -18.37 -6.88 17.20
C LEU A 519 -18.06 -8.39 17.25
N LEU A 520 -19.08 -9.22 17.40
CA LEU A 520 -18.92 -10.69 17.42
C LEU A 520 -18.44 -11.23 16.06
N GLN A 521 -18.89 -10.63 14.96
CA GLN A 521 -18.42 -11.01 13.63
C GLN A 521 -16.92 -10.67 13.48
N GLN A 522 -16.46 -9.49 13.92
CA GLN A 522 -15.03 -9.16 13.94
C GLN A 522 -14.20 -10.16 14.76
N TYR A 523 -14.69 -10.50 15.96
CA TYR A 523 -14.04 -11.50 16.81
C TYR A 523 -13.92 -12.85 16.07
N LEU A 524 -15.03 -13.31 15.48
CA LEU A 524 -15.12 -14.58 14.76
C LEU A 524 -14.13 -14.63 13.58
N LEU A 525 -13.97 -13.51 12.87
CA LEU A 525 -13.07 -13.39 11.71
C LEU A 525 -11.59 -13.31 12.10
N GLY A 526 -11.26 -13.06 13.37
CA GLY A 526 -9.90 -13.09 13.90
C GLY A 526 -9.24 -11.71 14.08
N SER A 527 -10.00 -10.63 14.10
CA SER A 527 -9.50 -9.27 14.38
C SER A 527 -8.82 -9.18 15.75
N SER A 528 -7.79 -8.34 15.91
CA SER A 528 -7.11 -8.10 17.20
C SER A 528 -7.58 -6.82 17.89
N LEU A 529 -8.16 -5.89 17.13
CA LEU A 529 -8.69 -4.62 17.62
C LEU A 529 -10.13 -4.45 17.12
N MET A 530 -11.05 -4.06 18.00
CA MET A 530 -12.41 -3.65 17.66
C MET A 530 -12.73 -2.36 18.40
N ILE A 531 -12.85 -1.26 17.66
CA ILE A 531 -13.02 0.08 18.24
C ILE A 531 -14.41 0.59 17.88
N LEU A 532 -15.22 0.97 18.87
CA LEU A 532 -16.45 1.71 18.62
C LEU A 532 -16.11 3.18 18.42
N GLU A 533 -16.47 3.72 17.25
CA GLU A 533 -16.14 5.10 16.92
C GLU A 533 -16.88 6.10 17.79
N SER A 534 -18.20 5.98 17.91
CA SER A 534 -19.04 7.00 18.55
C SER A 534 -20.24 6.39 19.28
N GLY A 535 -20.89 7.21 20.10
CA GLY A 535 -22.12 6.86 20.80
C GLY A 535 -21.95 6.53 22.28
N SER A 536 -20.76 6.12 22.73
CA SER A 536 -20.51 5.72 24.13
C SER A 536 -20.43 6.89 25.11
N GLN A 537 -19.86 8.02 24.68
CA GLN A 537 -19.74 9.26 25.47
C GLN A 537 -21.00 10.12 25.31
N THR A 538 -21.29 10.50 24.07
CA THR A 538 -22.51 11.15 23.61
C THR A 538 -22.79 10.60 22.21
N THR A 539 -24.03 10.70 21.74
CA THR A 539 -24.28 10.51 20.31
C THR A 539 -23.77 11.73 19.54
N GLN A 540 -23.41 11.53 18.27
CA GLN A 540 -22.94 12.56 17.34
C GLN A 540 -23.73 12.57 16.03
N ALA A 541 -24.27 11.41 15.65
CA ALA A 541 -25.06 11.20 14.45
C ALA A 541 -26.57 11.45 14.70
N GLY A 542 -26.95 12.03 15.84
CA GLY A 542 -28.33 12.26 16.22
C GLY A 542 -29.11 13.04 15.16
N ARG A 543 -28.53 14.09 14.59
CA ARG A 543 -29.11 14.87 13.49
C ARG A 543 -29.49 14.03 12.25
N TYR A 544 -28.81 12.93 12.02
CA TYR A 544 -29.00 12.04 10.87
C TYR A 544 -29.73 10.74 11.23
N THR A 545 -29.99 10.52 12.52
CA THR A 545 -30.61 9.28 13.00
C THR A 545 -32.12 9.42 13.04
N ALA A 546 -32.82 8.44 12.47
CA ALA A 546 -34.27 8.35 12.47
C ALA A 546 -34.83 8.42 13.90
N ASP A 547 -35.94 9.15 14.07
CA ASP A 547 -36.65 9.35 15.34
C ASP A 547 -35.78 9.83 16.52
N SER A 548 -34.63 10.46 16.24
CA SER A 548 -33.79 11.10 17.27
C SER A 548 -34.36 12.43 17.76
N GLY A 549 -35.28 13.04 17.00
CA GLY A 549 -35.68 14.43 17.19
C GLY A 549 -34.66 15.45 16.67
N ASN A 550 -33.78 15.05 15.75
CA ASN A 550 -32.67 15.85 15.21
C ASN A 550 -31.70 16.36 16.28
N ARG A 551 -31.51 15.59 17.36
CA ARG A 551 -30.61 15.96 18.45
C ARG A 551 -29.65 14.84 18.80
N ASN A 552 -28.54 15.24 19.42
CA ASN A 552 -27.66 14.33 20.13
C ASN A 552 -28.16 14.06 21.57
N PHE A 553 -27.77 12.91 22.10
CA PHE A 553 -28.09 12.44 23.44
C PHE A 553 -26.84 12.50 24.33
N GLY A 554 -27.00 13.04 25.53
CA GLY A 554 -25.97 13.20 26.53
C GLY A 554 -25.59 11.88 27.23
N TYR A 555 -24.47 11.91 27.95
CA TYR A 555 -23.84 10.74 28.56
C TYR A 555 -24.74 9.89 29.47
N GLU A 556 -25.64 10.53 30.22
CA GLU A 556 -26.57 9.89 31.15
C GLU A 556 -27.89 9.46 30.51
N GLU A 557 -28.10 9.79 29.24
CA GLU A 557 -29.30 9.40 28.52
C GLU A 557 -29.20 7.96 28.00
N ASP A 558 -30.34 7.41 27.58
CA ASP A 558 -30.49 5.99 27.22
C ASP A 558 -29.51 5.53 26.12
N PRO A 559 -29.35 6.22 24.96
CA PRO A 559 -28.54 5.66 23.88
C PRO A 559 -27.06 5.50 24.26
N PRO A 560 -26.38 6.51 24.86
CA PRO A 560 -25.00 6.31 25.31
C PRO A 560 -24.83 5.24 26.38
N ARG A 561 -25.76 5.15 27.34
CA ARG A 561 -25.76 4.06 28.34
C ARG A 561 -25.86 2.68 27.69
N ARG A 562 -26.71 2.52 26.66
CA ARG A 562 -26.87 1.26 25.92
C ARG A 562 -25.63 0.92 25.09
N TYR A 563 -24.98 1.90 24.47
CA TYR A 563 -23.69 1.68 23.79
C TYR A 563 -22.62 1.15 24.76
N ARG A 564 -22.43 1.81 25.90
CA ARG A 564 -21.48 1.35 26.93
C ARG A 564 -21.82 -0.06 27.44
N LYS A 565 -23.10 -0.36 27.62
CA LYS A 565 -23.57 -1.69 28.02
C LYS A 565 -23.21 -2.78 27.00
N GLU A 566 -23.39 -2.53 25.70
CA GLU A 566 -23.01 -3.49 24.66
C GLU A 566 -21.49 -3.68 24.57
N MET A 567 -20.73 -2.60 24.67
CA MET A 567 -19.26 -2.66 24.69
C MET A 567 -18.75 -3.47 25.90
N ARG A 568 -19.30 -3.25 27.10
CA ARG A 568 -18.98 -4.04 28.28
C ARG A 568 -19.33 -5.51 28.11
N ARG A 569 -20.54 -5.80 27.60
CA ARG A 569 -20.96 -7.18 27.33
C ARG A 569 -19.99 -7.89 26.38
N PHE A 570 -19.51 -7.19 25.36
CA PHE A 570 -18.52 -7.74 24.44
C PHE A 570 -17.14 -7.91 25.09
N LEU A 571 -16.69 -6.97 25.92
CA LEU A 571 -15.46 -7.12 26.70
C LEU A 571 -15.52 -8.34 27.63
N ASP A 572 -16.64 -8.57 28.31
CA ASP A 572 -16.85 -9.74 29.19
C ASP A 572 -16.84 -11.04 28.37
N PHE A 573 -17.42 -11.03 27.17
CA PHE A 573 -17.33 -12.14 26.24
C PHE A 573 -15.87 -12.44 25.86
N VAL A 574 -15.10 -11.42 25.44
CA VAL A 574 -13.68 -11.56 25.07
C VAL A 574 -12.84 -12.10 26.24
N ARG A 575 -13.07 -11.62 27.46
CA ARG A 575 -12.35 -12.07 28.66
C ARG A 575 -12.66 -13.52 29.03
N SER A 576 -13.89 -13.99 28.77
CA SER A 576 -14.30 -15.37 29.03
C SER A 576 -13.97 -16.33 27.88
N ALA A 577 -13.76 -15.81 26.66
CA ALA A 577 -13.40 -16.54 25.47
C ALA A 577 -12.10 -15.98 24.87
N PRO A 578 -10.91 -16.38 25.37
CA PRO A 578 -9.64 -15.85 24.88
C PRO A 578 -9.45 -16.17 23.39
N LYS A 579 -8.82 -15.25 22.66
CA LYS A 579 -8.57 -15.41 21.22
C LYS A 579 -7.70 -16.64 20.99
N ARG A 580 -8.09 -17.47 20.03
CA ARG A 580 -7.27 -18.60 19.58
C ARG A 580 -6.12 -18.12 18.69
N LYS A 581 -5.00 -18.84 18.72
CA LYS A 581 -3.83 -18.52 17.91
C LYS A 581 -4.18 -18.52 16.43
N GLY A 582 -3.68 -17.53 15.71
CA GLY A 582 -3.83 -17.43 14.27
C GLY A 582 -5.21 -16.90 13.86
N THR A 583 -5.74 -17.48 12.79
CA THR A 583 -6.92 -17.00 12.06
C THR A 583 -7.73 -18.22 11.63
N PRO A 584 -9.02 -18.08 11.30
CA PRO A 584 -9.84 -19.25 10.97
C PRO A 584 -9.33 -19.99 9.72
N GLU A 585 -9.68 -21.27 9.62
CA GLU A 585 -9.52 -22.07 8.40
C GLU A 585 -10.25 -21.36 7.25
N THR A 586 -9.57 -21.11 6.12
CA THR A 586 -10.20 -20.58 4.89
C THR A 586 -9.69 -21.39 3.71
N ARG A 587 -10.60 -22.00 2.96
CA ARG A 587 -10.26 -22.84 1.80
C ARG A 587 -10.54 -22.15 0.47
N ILE A 588 -11.35 -21.10 0.50
CA ILE A 588 -11.79 -20.35 -0.67
C ILE A 588 -11.23 -18.93 -0.56
N ALA A 589 -10.78 -18.38 -1.68
CA ALA A 589 -10.58 -16.95 -1.81
C ALA A 589 -11.23 -16.38 -3.07
N ALA A 590 -11.93 -15.26 -2.90
CA ALA A 590 -12.29 -14.37 -3.99
C ALA A 590 -11.09 -13.47 -4.31
N VAL A 591 -10.77 -13.28 -5.58
CA VAL A 591 -9.59 -12.52 -6.00
C VAL A 591 -9.98 -11.10 -6.39
N LEU A 592 -9.31 -10.13 -5.80
CA LEU A 592 -9.14 -8.78 -6.33
C LEU A 592 -7.92 -8.80 -7.25
N GLY A 593 -8.14 -8.64 -8.55
CA GLY A 593 -7.08 -8.79 -9.54
C GLY A 593 -6.13 -7.60 -9.55
N ASN A 594 -5.09 -7.71 -10.38
CA ASN A 594 -4.10 -6.65 -10.50
C ASN A 594 -4.74 -5.38 -11.06
N CYS A 595 -4.50 -4.25 -10.36
CA CYS A 595 -5.10 -2.94 -10.62
C CYS A 595 -6.62 -2.86 -10.40
N ASP A 596 -7.24 -3.87 -9.78
CA ASP A 596 -8.65 -3.80 -9.39
C ASP A 596 -8.88 -2.72 -8.33
N ALA A 597 -9.94 -1.94 -8.53
CA ALA A 597 -10.36 -0.83 -7.68
C ALA A 597 -11.68 -1.13 -6.95
N TYR A 598 -12.13 -2.39 -6.90
CA TYR A 598 -13.38 -2.73 -6.24
C TYR A 598 -13.26 -2.53 -4.72
N MET A 599 -13.87 -1.45 -4.23
CA MET A 599 -13.70 -1.02 -2.86
C MET A 599 -14.60 -1.74 -1.85
N GLY A 600 -15.42 -2.70 -2.26
CA GLY A 600 -16.38 -3.40 -1.39
C GLY A 600 -17.84 -2.95 -1.53
N LEU A 601 -18.14 -2.03 -2.46
CA LEU A 601 -19.48 -1.64 -2.84
C LEU A 601 -19.57 -1.46 -4.36
N TYR A 602 -20.70 -1.86 -4.96
CA TYR A 602 -21.01 -1.54 -6.35
C TYR A 602 -22.10 -0.48 -6.43
N LEU A 603 -21.72 0.72 -6.90
CA LEU A 603 -22.64 1.76 -7.31
C LEU A 603 -22.47 1.99 -8.81
N PRO A 604 -23.52 1.81 -9.63
CA PRO A 604 -23.46 2.09 -11.06
C PRO A 604 -22.93 3.51 -11.33
N GLY A 605 -21.94 3.64 -12.20
CA GLY A 605 -21.40 4.94 -12.59
C GLY A 605 -20.31 5.51 -11.66
N MET A 606 -19.99 4.85 -10.54
CA MET A 606 -18.90 5.26 -9.64
C MET A 606 -17.56 5.25 -10.39
N PRO A 607 -16.73 6.30 -10.30
CA PRO A 607 -15.44 6.33 -10.98
C PRO A 607 -14.45 5.32 -10.41
N VAL A 608 -13.79 4.58 -11.28
CA VAL A 608 -12.70 3.66 -10.92
C VAL A 608 -11.53 4.48 -10.38
N TRP A 609 -10.98 4.11 -9.22
CA TRP A 609 -9.89 4.84 -8.53
C TRP A 609 -10.16 6.34 -8.30
N ALA A 610 -11.43 6.74 -8.11
CA ALA A 610 -11.86 8.14 -8.02
C ALA A 610 -11.38 9.02 -9.20
N GLN A 611 -11.23 8.44 -10.39
CA GLN A 611 -10.86 9.15 -11.62
C GLN A 611 -12.07 9.89 -12.21
N HIS A 612 -12.64 10.84 -11.47
CA HIS A 612 -13.85 11.57 -11.84
C HIS A 612 -13.73 12.25 -13.21
N GLU A 613 -12.67 13.02 -13.43
CA GLU A 613 -12.46 13.77 -14.68
C GLU A 613 -12.28 12.84 -15.88
N LYS A 614 -11.53 11.74 -15.71
CA LYS A 614 -11.38 10.72 -16.74
C LYS A 614 -12.72 10.03 -17.05
N ALA A 615 -13.54 9.74 -16.05
CA ALA A 615 -14.84 9.11 -16.19
C ALA A 615 -15.91 10.01 -16.83
N GLU A 616 -15.71 11.34 -16.87
CA GLU A 616 -16.53 12.26 -17.66
C GLU A 616 -16.20 12.18 -19.15
N GLU A 617 -14.93 12.00 -19.50
CA GLU A 617 -14.47 11.91 -20.89
C GLU A 617 -14.61 10.50 -21.48
N ASP A 618 -14.38 9.48 -20.66
CA ASP A 618 -14.38 8.07 -21.04
C ASP A 618 -15.24 7.26 -20.07
N PRO A 619 -16.49 6.91 -20.47
CA PRO A 619 -17.40 6.14 -19.64
C PRO A 619 -16.86 4.79 -19.16
N ARG A 620 -15.81 4.24 -19.80
CA ARG A 620 -15.17 2.98 -19.38
C ARG A 620 -14.52 3.09 -18.00
N TRP A 621 -14.15 4.29 -17.57
CA TRP A 621 -13.62 4.56 -16.23
C TRP A 621 -14.68 4.62 -15.14
N ARG A 622 -15.91 4.18 -15.44
CA ARG A 622 -16.98 3.98 -14.45
C ARG A 622 -17.13 2.50 -14.15
N TYR A 623 -17.58 2.21 -12.94
CA TYR A 623 -17.92 0.86 -12.51
C TYR A 623 -18.87 0.20 -13.52
N GLY A 624 -18.46 -0.97 -14.00
CA GLY A 624 -19.17 -1.75 -15.01
C GLY A 624 -19.12 -3.25 -14.73
N ASP A 625 -19.10 -4.07 -15.79
CA ASP A 625 -19.22 -5.52 -15.68
C ASP A 625 -18.09 -6.16 -14.85
N ALA A 626 -16.89 -5.57 -14.84
CA ALA A 626 -15.80 -6.01 -13.97
C ALA A 626 -16.17 -5.87 -12.47
N GLN A 627 -16.52 -4.68 -11.99
CA GLN A 627 -16.90 -4.48 -10.59
C GLN A 627 -18.21 -5.18 -10.22
N LYS A 628 -19.13 -5.33 -11.17
CA LYS A 628 -20.34 -6.15 -10.98
C LYS A 628 -19.99 -7.62 -10.75
N SER A 629 -18.93 -8.14 -11.39
CA SER A 629 -18.42 -9.49 -11.13
C SER A 629 -17.91 -9.64 -9.69
N SER A 630 -17.18 -8.65 -9.15
CA SER A 630 -16.79 -8.64 -7.72
C SER A 630 -18.01 -8.62 -6.81
N LYS A 631 -19.04 -7.83 -7.13
CA LYS A 631 -20.31 -7.84 -6.41
C LYS A 631 -21.00 -9.21 -6.44
N LEU A 632 -20.99 -9.94 -7.56
CA LEU A 632 -21.54 -11.30 -7.62
C LEU A 632 -20.83 -12.24 -6.65
N LEU A 633 -19.51 -12.12 -6.51
CA LEU A 633 -18.75 -12.91 -5.53
C LEU A 633 -19.06 -12.48 -4.10
N GLN A 634 -19.17 -11.18 -3.84
CA GLN A 634 -19.59 -10.65 -2.55
C GLN A 634 -20.96 -11.21 -2.14
N ASP A 635 -21.96 -11.14 -3.02
CA ASP A 635 -23.32 -11.64 -2.77
C ASP A 635 -23.36 -13.17 -2.62
N LEU A 636 -22.45 -13.90 -3.26
CA LEU A 636 -22.38 -15.36 -3.17
C LEU A 636 -21.71 -15.83 -1.87
N PHE A 637 -20.54 -15.29 -1.55
CA PHE A 637 -19.74 -15.74 -0.40
C PHE A 637 -20.13 -15.05 0.91
N PHE A 638 -20.70 -13.85 0.82
CA PHE A 638 -21.12 -13.03 1.95
C PHE A 638 -22.52 -12.45 1.73
N PRO A 639 -23.55 -13.30 1.54
CA PRO A 639 -24.91 -12.85 1.33
C PRO A 639 -25.42 -12.10 2.56
N LEU A 640 -26.05 -10.94 2.33
CA LEU A 640 -26.70 -10.18 3.39
C LEU A 640 -27.90 -10.94 3.97
N ALA A 641 -28.02 -10.92 5.30
CA ALA A 641 -29.21 -11.39 6.00
C ALA A 641 -30.32 -10.31 5.89
N LEU A 642 -31.07 -10.30 4.78
CA LEU A 642 -31.90 -9.15 4.39
C LEU A 642 -32.95 -8.74 5.45
N ASP A 643 -33.52 -9.70 6.17
CA ASP A 643 -34.54 -9.51 7.19
C ASP A 643 -33.98 -9.38 8.63
N ALA A 644 -32.66 -9.50 8.80
CA ALA A 644 -32.01 -9.50 10.11
C ALA A 644 -32.34 -8.29 10.98
N LEU A 645 -32.70 -7.15 10.36
CA LEU A 645 -32.99 -5.88 11.03
C LEU A 645 -34.43 -5.40 10.82
N ALA A 646 -35.36 -6.26 10.38
CA ALA A 646 -36.73 -5.85 10.05
C ALA A 646 -37.38 -4.92 11.13
N PRO A 647 -38.11 -3.86 10.72
CA PRO A 647 -38.43 -3.46 9.36
C PRO A 647 -37.31 -2.68 8.65
N TYR A 648 -36.15 -2.49 9.28
CA TYR A 648 -35.02 -1.76 8.69
C TYR A 648 -34.26 -2.64 7.70
N THR A 649 -33.70 -2.00 6.67
CA THR A 649 -32.88 -2.68 5.67
C THR A 649 -31.53 -3.07 6.28
N ASN A 650 -31.15 -4.35 6.19
CA ASN A 650 -29.79 -4.75 6.50
C ASN A 650 -28.87 -4.54 5.29
N ARG A 651 -27.83 -3.72 5.48
CA ARG A 651 -26.76 -3.52 4.50
C ARG A 651 -25.41 -4.09 4.94
N TRP A 652 -25.29 -4.56 6.18
CA TRP A 652 -24.01 -4.78 6.83
C TRP A 652 -23.72 -6.23 7.21
N LEU A 653 -24.67 -6.88 7.86
CA LEU A 653 -24.47 -8.22 8.39
C LEU A 653 -24.60 -9.25 7.27
N ALA A 654 -23.52 -9.96 7.02
CA ALA A 654 -23.44 -10.98 5.98
C ALA A 654 -23.04 -12.33 6.56
N GLY A 655 -23.74 -13.39 6.12
CA GLY A 655 -23.43 -14.76 6.51
C GLY A 655 -22.22 -15.33 5.78
N SER A 656 -21.85 -16.58 6.11
CA SER A 656 -20.73 -17.30 5.48
C SER A 656 -21.16 -18.71 5.07
N PRO A 657 -22.02 -18.87 4.04
CA PRO A 657 -22.67 -20.15 3.71
C PRO A 657 -21.69 -21.29 3.34
N TYR A 658 -20.47 -20.96 2.95
CA TYR A 658 -19.41 -21.92 2.59
C TYR A 658 -18.26 -21.97 3.60
N GLY A 659 -18.44 -21.36 4.78
CA GLY A 659 -17.38 -21.11 5.74
C GLY A 659 -16.63 -19.82 5.42
N GLN A 660 -15.53 -19.59 6.14
CA GLN A 660 -14.73 -18.39 5.95
C GLN A 660 -14.06 -18.39 4.57
N THR A 661 -14.27 -17.31 3.83
CA THR A 661 -13.66 -17.02 2.53
C THR A 661 -12.77 -15.80 2.71
N ASP A 662 -11.58 -15.79 2.11
CA ASP A 662 -10.72 -14.60 2.09
C ASP A 662 -10.93 -13.79 0.79
N VAL A 663 -10.68 -12.48 0.83
CA VAL A 663 -10.68 -11.63 -0.38
C VAL A 663 -9.23 -11.22 -0.63
N VAL A 664 -8.55 -11.85 -1.59
CA VAL A 664 -7.10 -11.74 -1.76
C VAL A 664 -6.73 -10.87 -2.95
N GLY A 665 -5.82 -9.91 -2.73
CA GLY A 665 -5.19 -9.15 -3.80
C GLY A 665 -4.07 -9.95 -4.47
N ILE A 666 -4.19 -10.21 -5.78
CA ILE A 666 -3.15 -10.88 -6.58
C ILE A 666 -2.53 -9.88 -7.56
N ASP A 667 -1.23 -9.69 -7.41
CA ASP A 667 -0.39 -8.75 -8.17
C ASP A 667 1.06 -9.28 -8.29
N ASP A 668 1.95 -8.49 -8.89
CA ASP A 668 3.37 -8.83 -9.10
C ASP A 668 4.19 -8.99 -7.79
N LEU A 669 3.62 -8.63 -6.64
CA LEU A 669 4.24 -8.78 -5.32
C LEU A 669 3.75 -10.01 -4.57
N THR A 670 2.77 -10.71 -5.14
CA THR A 670 2.17 -11.90 -4.56
C THR A 670 3.07 -13.11 -4.79
N ARG A 671 3.28 -13.90 -3.74
CA ARG A 671 4.09 -15.11 -3.75
C ARG A 671 3.20 -16.34 -3.57
N ILE A 672 3.74 -17.51 -3.91
CA ILE A 672 2.99 -18.77 -3.84
C ILE A 672 2.61 -19.11 -2.39
N GLU A 673 3.43 -18.72 -1.41
CA GLU A 673 3.17 -18.95 0.01
C GLU A 673 1.96 -18.14 0.51
N ASP A 674 1.66 -17.00 -0.12
CA ASP A 674 0.46 -16.20 0.23
C ASP A 674 -0.83 -16.92 -0.20
N LEU A 675 -0.73 -17.83 -1.18
CA LEU A 675 -1.87 -18.57 -1.76
C LEU A 675 -1.98 -20.01 -1.26
N ALA A 676 -0.95 -20.54 -0.61
CA ALA A 676 -0.80 -21.97 -0.30
C ALA A 676 -1.94 -22.58 0.52
N ARG A 677 -2.70 -21.77 1.26
CA ARG A 677 -3.82 -22.25 2.09
C ARG A 677 -5.13 -22.42 1.32
N TYR A 678 -5.27 -21.76 0.18
CA TYR A 678 -6.52 -21.76 -0.57
C TYR A 678 -6.55 -22.96 -1.51
N GLU A 679 -7.64 -23.71 -1.48
CA GLU A 679 -7.91 -24.79 -2.41
C GLU A 679 -8.65 -24.28 -3.65
N LEU A 680 -9.34 -23.15 -3.52
CA LEU A 680 -10.11 -22.51 -4.58
C LEU A 680 -9.82 -21.00 -4.64
N LEU A 681 -9.34 -20.55 -5.81
CA LEU A 681 -9.27 -19.13 -6.16
C LEU A 681 -10.32 -18.81 -7.22
N VAL A 682 -11.10 -17.76 -6.99
CA VAL A 682 -12.16 -17.30 -7.91
C VAL A 682 -11.94 -15.85 -8.27
N TYR A 683 -11.61 -15.57 -9.53
CA TYR A 683 -11.50 -14.19 -10.01
C TYR A 683 -12.86 -13.52 -10.12
N GLY A 684 -12.98 -12.36 -9.48
CA GLY A 684 -14.16 -11.51 -9.52
C GLY A 684 -14.02 -10.43 -10.57
N GLY A 685 -13.34 -9.35 -10.21
CA GLY A 685 -13.29 -8.10 -10.97
C GLY A 685 -12.09 -7.96 -11.88
N TRP A 686 -11.65 -6.72 -12.04
CA TRP A 686 -10.65 -6.35 -13.03
C TRP A 686 -9.33 -7.09 -12.78
N ASN A 687 -8.65 -7.49 -13.85
CA ASN A 687 -7.28 -7.97 -13.75
C ASN A 687 -6.47 -7.55 -14.99
N SER A 688 -5.41 -6.79 -14.77
CA SER A 688 -4.36 -6.56 -15.77
C SER A 688 -3.28 -7.63 -15.62
N MET A 689 -3.41 -8.73 -16.37
CA MET A 689 -2.52 -9.87 -16.32
C MET A 689 -1.08 -9.49 -16.68
N THR A 690 -0.12 -10.03 -15.92
CA THR A 690 1.31 -9.89 -16.18
C THR A 690 1.93 -11.28 -16.33
N PRO A 691 3.13 -11.40 -16.94
CA PRO A 691 3.86 -12.67 -16.97
C PRO A 691 4.10 -13.25 -15.57
N LYS A 692 4.37 -12.41 -14.57
CA LYS A 692 4.63 -12.85 -13.19
C LYS A 692 3.38 -13.44 -12.53
N ILE A 693 2.22 -12.80 -12.71
CA ILE A 693 0.94 -13.33 -12.23
C ILE A 693 0.61 -14.64 -12.97
N TRP A 694 0.82 -14.69 -14.28
CA TRP A 694 0.62 -15.90 -15.09
C TRP A 694 1.43 -17.10 -14.56
N GLU A 695 2.72 -16.90 -14.28
CA GLU A 695 3.58 -17.92 -13.67
C GLU A 695 3.13 -18.33 -12.27
N LEU A 696 2.72 -17.36 -11.44
CA LEU A 696 2.18 -17.62 -10.11
C LEU A 696 0.93 -18.52 -10.17
N LEU A 697 -0.01 -18.22 -11.07
CA LEU A 697 -1.23 -19.01 -11.25
C LEU A 697 -0.91 -20.43 -11.75
N GLN A 698 0.06 -20.59 -12.65
CA GLN A 698 0.55 -21.91 -13.06
C GLN A 698 1.12 -22.70 -11.87
N LYS A 699 1.95 -22.07 -11.04
CA LYS A 699 2.52 -22.70 -9.84
C LYS A 699 1.42 -23.11 -8.86
N TYR A 700 0.45 -22.24 -8.60
CA TYR A 700 -0.70 -22.51 -7.74
C TYR A 700 -1.49 -23.75 -8.20
N VAL A 701 -1.83 -23.82 -9.49
CA VAL A 701 -2.56 -24.98 -10.04
C VAL A 701 -1.70 -26.25 -9.96
N ARG A 702 -0.42 -26.19 -10.31
CA ARG A 702 0.49 -27.35 -10.22
C ARG A 702 0.64 -27.88 -8.79
N GLN A 703 0.54 -27.00 -7.78
CA GLN A 703 0.58 -27.37 -6.36
C GLN A 703 -0.75 -27.94 -5.84
N GLY A 704 -1.77 -28.06 -6.68
CA GLY A 704 -3.06 -28.69 -6.31
C GLY A 704 -4.22 -27.71 -6.21
N GLY A 705 -3.99 -26.41 -6.43
CA GLY A 705 -5.03 -25.40 -6.39
C GLY A 705 -6.06 -25.54 -7.50
N THR A 706 -7.32 -25.21 -7.20
CA THR A 706 -8.37 -25.00 -8.21
C THR A 706 -8.49 -23.51 -8.51
N LEU A 707 -8.42 -23.15 -9.78
CA LEU A 707 -8.47 -21.78 -10.27
C LEU A 707 -9.70 -21.58 -11.16
N ILE A 708 -10.51 -20.56 -10.87
CA ILE A 708 -11.62 -20.11 -11.69
C ILE A 708 -11.32 -18.71 -12.22
N LEU A 709 -11.34 -18.55 -13.54
CA LEU A 709 -11.21 -17.26 -14.21
C LEU A 709 -12.11 -17.17 -15.44
N ALA A 710 -12.20 -15.98 -16.02
CA ALA A 710 -12.91 -15.68 -17.25
C ALA A 710 -11.91 -15.12 -18.27
N VAL A 711 -12.26 -15.15 -19.55
CA VAL A 711 -11.37 -14.66 -20.63
C VAL A 711 -10.86 -13.23 -20.40
N PRO A 712 -11.69 -12.25 -19.96
CA PRO A 712 -11.20 -10.89 -19.69
C PRO A 712 -10.11 -10.82 -18.61
N HIS A 713 -10.08 -11.74 -17.66
CA HIS A 713 -9.03 -11.78 -16.64
C HIS A 713 -7.65 -12.12 -17.21
N LEU A 714 -7.58 -12.65 -18.43
CA LEU A 714 -6.34 -12.95 -19.15
C LEU A 714 -5.81 -11.73 -19.93
N SER A 715 -6.56 -10.63 -19.99
CA SER A 715 -6.15 -9.40 -20.66
C SER A 715 -4.97 -8.75 -19.97
N THR A 716 -4.04 -8.21 -20.75
CA THR A 716 -2.88 -7.42 -20.29
C THR A 716 -3.17 -5.91 -20.28
N ARG A 717 -4.34 -5.50 -20.76
CA ARG A 717 -4.74 -4.09 -20.85
C ARG A 717 -4.88 -3.46 -19.46
N ALA A 718 -4.67 -2.15 -19.41
CA ALA A 718 -4.82 -1.35 -18.20
C ALA A 718 -5.75 -0.14 -18.41
N ASP A 719 -6.45 -0.02 -19.53
CA ASP A 719 -7.21 1.19 -19.90
C ASP A 719 -8.72 1.10 -19.60
N CYS A 720 -9.14 0.23 -18.67
CA CYS A 720 -10.54 -0.09 -18.38
C CYS A 720 -11.35 -0.72 -19.55
N GLU A 721 -10.70 -1.14 -20.65
CA GLU A 721 -11.37 -1.84 -21.74
C GLU A 721 -11.63 -3.32 -21.42
N GLY A 722 -12.91 -3.68 -21.23
CA GLY A 722 -13.34 -5.05 -20.93
C GLY A 722 -14.21 -5.71 -22.02
N LYS A 723 -14.43 -5.05 -23.16
CA LYS A 723 -15.39 -5.50 -24.20
C LYS A 723 -14.76 -5.62 -25.59
N GLU A 724 -13.99 -4.60 -25.99
CA GLU A 724 -13.41 -4.48 -27.33
C GLU A 724 -11.90 -4.73 -27.36
N TYR A 725 -11.41 -5.59 -26.45
CA TYR A 725 -10.06 -6.13 -26.56
C TYR A 725 -9.98 -7.21 -27.65
N SER A 726 -8.78 -7.45 -28.14
CA SER A 726 -8.42 -8.44 -29.17
C SER A 726 -7.68 -9.63 -28.56
N VAL A 727 -7.44 -10.68 -29.36
CA VAL A 727 -6.64 -11.84 -28.92
C VAL A 727 -5.21 -11.44 -28.54
N GLN A 728 -4.65 -10.43 -29.20
CA GLN A 728 -3.31 -9.90 -28.95
C GLN A 728 -3.20 -9.19 -27.60
N ASP A 729 -4.32 -8.72 -27.07
CA ASP A 729 -4.38 -8.11 -25.74
C ASP A 729 -4.34 -9.15 -24.62
N LEU A 730 -4.60 -10.43 -24.92
CA LEU A 730 -4.53 -11.52 -23.96
C LEU A 730 -3.07 -11.93 -23.70
N ILE A 731 -2.78 -12.38 -22.48
CA ILE A 731 -1.47 -12.93 -22.12
C ILE A 731 -1.08 -14.03 -23.11
N CYS A 732 0.19 -14.02 -23.53
CA CYS A 732 0.73 -14.94 -24.54
C CYS A 732 -0.04 -14.93 -25.89
N GLY A 733 -0.74 -13.83 -26.22
CA GLY A 733 -1.52 -13.71 -27.46
C GLY A 733 -2.65 -14.75 -27.55
N GLY A 734 -3.26 -15.07 -26.40
CA GLY A 734 -4.34 -16.05 -26.27
C GLY A 734 -3.88 -17.51 -26.25
N ASP A 735 -2.58 -17.77 -26.31
CA ASP A 735 -2.03 -19.11 -26.08
C ASP A 735 -1.98 -19.40 -24.58
N LEU A 736 -2.83 -20.31 -24.11
CA LEU A 736 -2.98 -20.61 -22.69
C LEU A 736 -2.21 -21.87 -22.28
N GLU A 737 -1.33 -22.36 -23.16
CA GLU A 737 -0.45 -23.48 -22.86
C GLU A 737 0.30 -23.25 -21.54
N GLY A 738 0.28 -24.27 -20.67
CA GLY A 738 0.78 -24.19 -19.30
C GLY A 738 -0.32 -24.12 -18.23
N LEU A 739 -1.51 -23.59 -18.56
CA LEU A 739 -2.73 -23.68 -17.73
C LEU A 739 -3.85 -24.47 -18.40
N LEU A 740 -4.03 -24.34 -19.71
CA LEU A 740 -5.05 -25.04 -20.49
C LEU A 740 -4.46 -25.41 -21.85
N ASN A 741 -4.76 -26.60 -22.36
CA ASN A 741 -4.29 -27.05 -23.67
C ASN A 741 -5.21 -26.47 -24.77
N ILE A 742 -5.30 -25.14 -24.85
CA ILE A 742 -6.10 -24.41 -25.84
C ILE A 742 -5.39 -23.13 -26.27
N ARG A 743 -5.78 -22.64 -27.44
CA ARG A 743 -5.51 -21.27 -27.89
C ARG A 743 -6.82 -20.55 -28.17
N ILE A 744 -6.95 -19.33 -27.68
CA ILE A 744 -8.04 -18.41 -28.05
C ILE A 744 -7.66 -17.75 -29.36
N VAL A 745 -8.53 -17.80 -30.36
CA VAL A 745 -8.24 -17.32 -31.73
C VAL A 745 -9.19 -16.22 -32.21
N GLY A 746 -10.28 -15.95 -31.49
CA GLY A 746 -11.24 -14.93 -31.87
C GLY A 746 -12.48 -14.89 -30.99
N LYS A 747 -13.48 -14.12 -31.42
CA LYS A 747 -14.82 -14.06 -30.82
C LYS A 747 -15.75 -15.03 -31.57
N LEU A 748 -16.54 -15.78 -30.83
CA LEU A 748 -17.57 -16.67 -31.33
C LEU A 748 -18.93 -16.16 -30.88
N GLN A 749 -19.79 -15.77 -31.82
CA GLN A 749 -21.16 -15.38 -31.51
C GLN A 749 -21.95 -16.57 -30.92
N ILE A 750 -22.69 -16.31 -29.87
CA ILE A 750 -23.59 -17.24 -29.18
C ILE A 750 -25.03 -16.80 -29.45
N ASP A 751 -25.74 -17.59 -30.24
CA ASP A 751 -27.17 -17.38 -30.44
C ASP A 751 -27.94 -18.23 -29.42
N ALA A 752 -28.44 -17.59 -28.36
CA ALA A 752 -29.20 -18.26 -27.31
C ALA A 752 -30.39 -17.41 -26.83
N PRO A 753 -31.62 -17.98 -26.79
CA PRO A 753 -32.80 -17.26 -26.31
C PRO A 753 -32.65 -16.71 -24.88
N ASP A 754 -31.90 -17.41 -24.04
CA ASP A 754 -31.66 -17.06 -22.63
C ASP A 754 -30.78 -15.80 -22.44
N PHE A 755 -30.11 -15.34 -23.50
CA PHE A 755 -29.21 -14.18 -23.47
C PHE A 755 -29.88 -12.88 -23.93
N GLY A 756 -31.19 -12.93 -24.20
CA GLY A 756 -31.95 -11.77 -24.66
C GLY A 756 -31.68 -11.45 -26.13
N PRO A 757 -32.10 -10.27 -26.60
CA PRO A 757 -32.11 -9.94 -28.03
C PRO A 757 -30.76 -9.48 -28.58
N ALA A 758 -29.79 -9.14 -27.72
CA ALA A 758 -28.46 -8.68 -28.15
C ALA A 758 -27.54 -9.89 -28.41
N PRO A 759 -26.67 -9.85 -29.45
CA PRO A 759 -25.71 -10.92 -29.68
C PRO A 759 -24.69 -10.95 -28.54
N GLU A 760 -24.45 -12.15 -28.03
CA GLU A 760 -23.43 -12.43 -27.01
C GLU A 760 -22.25 -13.18 -27.63
N TYR A 761 -21.09 -13.08 -26.99
CA TYR A 761 -19.84 -13.66 -27.52
C TYR A 761 -19.12 -14.51 -26.47
N ALA A 762 -18.65 -15.67 -26.91
CA ALA A 762 -17.63 -16.46 -26.22
C ALA A 762 -16.29 -16.35 -26.96
N ALA A 763 -15.21 -16.78 -26.32
CA ALA A 763 -13.94 -17.04 -26.98
C ALA A 763 -14.06 -18.25 -27.94
N GLU A 764 -13.62 -18.04 -29.17
CA GLU A 764 -13.33 -19.13 -30.10
C GLU A 764 -12.02 -19.79 -29.67
N ILE A 765 -12.08 -21.09 -29.38
CA ILE A 765 -10.93 -21.88 -28.93
C ILE A 765 -10.51 -22.88 -30.00
N ARG A 766 -9.21 -23.10 -30.15
CA ARG A 766 -8.61 -24.20 -30.92
C ARG A 766 -7.79 -25.10 -30.01
N PHE A 767 -7.79 -26.39 -30.32
CA PHE A 767 -6.93 -27.34 -29.63
C PHE A 767 -5.59 -27.47 -30.36
N PRO A 768 -4.48 -27.77 -29.64
CA PRO A 768 -3.17 -27.95 -30.28
C PRO A 768 -3.15 -29.00 -31.39
N GLU A 769 -4.05 -29.99 -31.34
CA GLU A 769 -4.21 -31.06 -32.34
C GLU A 769 -4.90 -30.59 -33.64
N ASP A 770 -5.53 -29.41 -33.65
CA ASP A 770 -6.25 -28.87 -34.81
C ASP A 770 -5.31 -28.11 -35.79
N LYS A 771 -3.99 -28.21 -35.62
CA LYS A 771 -3.00 -27.67 -36.57
C LYS A 771 -3.08 -28.46 -37.90
N PRO A 772 -3.03 -27.80 -39.07
CA PRO A 772 -2.88 -28.48 -40.37
C PRO A 772 -1.68 -29.44 -40.38
N ASP A 773 -1.75 -30.52 -41.14
CA ASP A 773 -0.80 -31.66 -41.17
C ASP A 773 0.70 -31.31 -41.34
N GLY A 774 1.05 -30.06 -41.69
CA GLY A 774 2.42 -29.57 -41.83
C GLY A 774 3.00 -28.79 -40.65
N GLU A 775 2.23 -28.49 -39.60
CA GLU A 775 2.68 -27.70 -38.42
C GLU A 775 2.49 -28.43 -37.08
N ARG A 776 2.22 -29.74 -37.11
CA ARG A 776 2.13 -30.54 -35.88
C ARG A 776 3.51 -30.60 -35.23
N ASP A 777 3.70 -29.92 -34.10
CA ASP A 777 4.85 -30.17 -33.23
C ASP A 777 4.76 -31.62 -32.74
N GLU A 778 5.82 -32.40 -32.96
CA GLU A 778 5.90 -33.79 -32.52
C GLU A 778 5.75 -33.94 -30.99
N GLU A 779 5.95 -32.85 -30.21
CA GLU A 779 5.71 -32.78 -28.75
C GLU A 779 4.23 -32.66 -28.33
N LEU A 780 3.29 -32.35 -29.25
CA LEU A 780 1.87 -32.17 -28.92
C LEU A 780 1.04 -33.46 -28.91
N ASN A 781 1.63 -34.58 -29.36
CA ASN A 781 0.99 -35.89 -29.30
C ASN A 781 0.81 -36.34 -27.83
N GLY A 782 -0.43 -36.31 -27.33
CA GLY A 782 -0.81 -36.91 -26.04
C GLY A 782 -1.36 -35.95 -24.97
N LYS A 783 -1.48 -34.64 -25.25
CA LYS A 783 -2.07 -33.67 -24.32
C LYS A 783 -3.60 -33.75 -24.34
N LYS A 784 -4.23 -34.16 -23.22
CA LYS A 784 -5.69 -34.28 -23.11
C LYS A 784 -6.39 -32.93 -23.37
N LYS A 785 -7.45 -32.95 -24.19
CA LYS A 785 -8.37 -31.81 -24.38
C LYS A 785 -9.09 -31.46 -23.06
N PRO A 786 -9.35 -30.17 -22.78
CA PRO A 786 -10.23 -29.77 -21.70
C PRO A 786 -11.63 -30.40 -21.80
N GLU A 787 -12.23 -30.67 -20.65
CA GLU A 787 -13.62 -31.07 -20.50
C GLU A 787 -14.54 -29.86 -20.72
N ILE A 788 -15.54 -29.98 -21.60
CA ILE A 788 -16.59 -28.95 -21.74
C ILE A 788 -17.62 -29.17 -20.63
N LEU A 789 -17.71 -28.23 -19.70
CA LEU A 789 -18.61 -28.31 -18.55
C LEU A 789 -20.01 -27.75 -18.80
N GLN A 790 -20.14 -26.87 -19.79
CA GLN A 790 -21.40 -26.23 -20.17
C GLN A 790 -21.32 -25.69 -21.59
N THR A 791 -22.42 -25.84 -22.33
CA THR A 791 -22.66 -25.21 -23.64
C THR A 791 -23.89 -24.31 -23.60
N VAL A 792 -23.90 -23.24 -24.37
CA VAL A 792 -25.06 -22.35 -24.60
C VAL A 792 -25.14 -22.07 -26.10
N GLY A 793 -26.33 -22.19 -26.71
CA GLY A 793 -26.47 -22.10 -28.17
C GLY A 793 -25.64 -23.14 -28.94
N GLY A 794 -25.35 -24.30 -28.33
CA GLY A 794 -24.45 -25.31 -28.90
C GLY A 794 -22.96 -24.94 -28.87
N LYS A 795 -22.58 -23.78 -28.30
CA LYS A 795 -21.19 -23.33 -28.17
C LYS A 795 -20.68 -23.52 -26.74
N PRO A 796 -19.40 -23.86 -26.52
CA PRO A 796 -18.83 -23.97 -25.17
C PRO A 796 -18.87 -22.63 -24.43
N LEU A 797 -19.31 -22.66 -23.17
CA LEU A 797 -19.26 -21.50 -22.27
C LEU A 797 -18.38 -21.75 -21.04
N TRP A 798 -18.24 -23.00 -20.61
CA TRP A 798 -17.31 -23.40 -19.56
C TRP A 798 -16.47 -24.57 -20.01
N ILE A 799 -15.18 -24.51 -19.72
CA ILE A 799 -14.26 -25.63 -19.86
C ILE A 799 -13.48 -25.87 -18.57
N ARG A 800 -12.93 -27.08 -18.42
CA ARG A 800 -12.10 -27.49 -17.31
C ARG A 800 -10.92 -28.32 -17.76
N GLN A 801 -9.76 -28.09 -17.19
CA GLN A 801 -8.63 -29.01 -17.31
C GLN A 801 -8.03 -29.31 -15.94
N THR A 802 -7.58 -30.54 -15.77
CA THR A 802 -6.88 -30.98 -14.56
C THR A 802 -5.38 -31.05 -14.82
N HIS A 803 -4.59 -30.67 -13.82
CA HIS A 803 -3.13 -30.73 -13.83
C HIS A 803 -2.66 -31.35 -12.51
N GLY A 804 -2.39 -32.66 -12.52
CA GLY A 804 -2.14 -33.41 -11.29
C GLY A 804 -3.34 -33.34 -10.35
N LYS A 805 -3.15 -32.76 -9.16
CA LYS A 805 -4.23 -32.56 -8.16
C LYS A 805 -5.01 -31.25 -8.36
N GLY A 806 -4.48 -30.31 -9.14
CA GLY A 806 -5.11 -29.01 -9.38
C GLY A 806 -6.01 -29.00 -10.60
N ALA A 807 -6.74 -27.90 -10.77
CA ALA A 807 -7.62 -27.72 -11.91
C ALA A 807 -7.78 -26.24 -12.28
N VAL A 808 -8.04 -26.00 -13.57
CA VAL A 808 -8.45 -24.70 -14.09
C VAL A 808 -9.85 -24.85 -14.65
N LEU A 809 -10.75 -23.95 -14.28
CA LEU A 809 -12.05 -23.76 -14.91
C LEU A 809 -12.04 -22.38 -15.57
N LEU A 810 -12.27 -22.33 -16.87
CA LEU A 810 -12.32 -21.09 -17.63
C LEU A 810 -13.75 -20.83 -18.11
N PHE A 811 -14.28 -19.67 -17.74
CA PHE A 811 -15.49 -19.10 -18.31
C PHE A 811 -15.13 -18.43 -19.63
N LEU A 812 -15.71 -18.92 -20.73
CA LEU A 812 -15.38 -18.50 -22.08
C LEU A 812 -16.12 -17.24 -22.55
N GLY A 813 -16.99 -16.63 -21.74
CA GLY A 813 -17.61 -15.36 -22.10
C GLY A 813 -16.56 -14.30 -22.44
N TRP A 814 -16.75 -13.58 -23.55
CA TRP A 814 -15.81 -12.56 -24.01
C TRP A 814 -15.83 -11.30 -23.13
N GLU A 815 -16.95 -11.00 -22.49
CA GLU A 815 -17.05 -9.90 -21.52
C GLU A 815 -17.00 -10.44 -20.08
N TYR A 816 -16.80 -9.53 -19.13
CA TYR A 816 -16.71 -9.89 -17.71
C TYR A 816 -17.97 -10.62 -17.22
N PRO A 817 -17.85 -11.56 -16.27
CA PRO A 817 -18.99 -12.35 -15.80
C PRO A 817 -20.16 -11.56 -15.19
N GLY A 818 -19.92 -10.32 -14.79
CA GLY A 818 -20.89 -9.38 -14.25
C GLY A 818 -21.94 -8.92 -15.27
N LYS A 819 -21.71 -9.14 -16.57
CA LYS A 819 -22.71 -8.91 -17.61
C LYS A 819 -23.97 -9.72 -17.31
N ASP A 820 -25.15 -9.11 -17.49
CA ASP A 820 -26.42 -9.71 -17.09
C ASP A 820 -26.68 -11.09 -17.71
N ALA A 821 -26.34 -11.28 -18.98
CA ALA A 821 -26.47 -12.57 -19.66
C ALA A 821 -25.56 -13.65 -19.06
N PHE A 822 -24.40 -13.29 -18.51
CA PHE A 822 -23.38 -14.23 -18.03
C PHE A 822 -23.48 -14.52 -16.53
N ALA A 823 -23.92 -13.55 -15.73
CA ALA A 823 -23.95 -13.61 -14.29
C ALA A 823 -24.62 -14.88 -13.72
N PRO A 824 -25.81 -15.32 -14.21
CA PRO A 824 -26.46 -16.53 -13.69
C PRO A 824 -25.64 -17.80 -13.93
N HIS A 825 -24.97 -17.91 -15.07
CA HIS A 825 -24.14 -19.07 -15.41
C HIS A 825 -22.84 -19.08 -14.61
N TYR A 826 -22.25 -17.90 -14.37
CA TYR A 826 -21.03 -17.77 -13.59
C TYR A 826 -21.27 -18.16 -12.12
N VAL A 827 -22.25 -17.53 -11.47
CA VAL A 827 -22.60 -17.79 -10.07
C VAL A 827 -23.01 -19.24 -9.85
N LYS A 828 -23.79 -19.83 -10.77
CA LYS A 828 -24.20 -21.25 -10.68
C LYS A 828 -22.99 -22.19 -10.64
N ARG A 829 -21.96 -21.92 -11.44
CA ARG A 829 -20.75 -22.76 -11.46
C ARG A 829 -19.93 -22.57 -10.19
N ILE A 830 -19.69 -21.33 -9.77
CA ILE A 830 -18.90 -21.06 -8.56
C ILE A 830 -19.58 -21.66 -7.33
N ARG A 831 -20.91 -21.51 -7.20
CA ARG A 831 -21.68 -22.15 -6.13
C ARG A 831 -21.39 -23.65 -6.05
N LYS A 832 -21.41 -24.36 -7.19
CA LYS A 832 -21.13 -25.79 -7.24
C LYS A 832 -19.71 -26.12 -6.75
N GLU A 833 -18.71 -25.34 -7.13
CA GLU A 833 -17.34 -25.58 -6.68
C GLU A 833 -17.15 -25.17 -5.20
N ALA A 834 -17.73 -24.06 -4.75
CA ALA A 834 -17.70 -23.62 -3.36
C ALA A 834 -18.34 -24.64 -2.39
N GLU A 835 -19.47 -25.25 -2.78
CA GLU A 835 -20.08 -26.36 -2.02
C GLU A 835 -19.10 -27.52 -1.79
N ARG A 836 -18.26 -27.84 -2.77
CA ARG A 836 -17.26 -28.92 -2.65
C ARG A 836 -16.10 -28.54 -1.72
N MET A 837 -15.87 -27.25 -1.50
CA MET A 837 -14.79 -26.72 -0.67
C MET A 837 -15.20 -26.46 0.78
N LYS A 838 -16.47 -26.68 1.16
CA LYS A 838 -16.95 -26.51 2.55
C LYS A 838 -16.18 -27.34 3.57
N GLY A 839 -15.63 -28.47 3.14
CA GLY A 839 -14.89 -29.38 4.00
C GLY A 839 -15.78 -30.30 4.84
N GLU A 840 -15.16 -30.94 5.82
CA GLU A 840 -15.83 -31.93 6.71
C GLU A 840 -16.54 -31.27 7.90
N ILE A 841 -16.19 -30.02 8.21
CA ILE A 841 -16.79 -29.23 9.29
C ILE A 841 -17.56 -28.09 8.65
N PHE A 842 -18.87 -28.05 8.83
CA PHE A 842 -19.72 -27.02 8.24
C PHE A 842 -21.01 -26.79 9.03
N VAL A 843 -21.65 -25.65 8.79
CA VAL A 843 -22.97 -25.32 9.33
C VAL A 843 -24.01 -25.51 8.23
N ASP A 844 -25.05 -26.28 8.54
CA ASP A 844 -26.24 -26.42 7.70
C ASP A 844 -27.45 -25.76 8.36
N ALA A 845 -28.26 -25.09 7.55
CA ALA A 845 -29.45 -24.37 7.97
C ALA A 845 -30.47 -24.38 6.84
N ALA A 846 -31.74 -24.09 7.19
CA ALA A 846 -32.80 -23.91 6.21
C ALA A 846 -32.36 -22.87 5.15
N PRO A 847 -32.67 -23.07 3.86
CA PRO A 847 -32.19 -22.20 2.77
C PRO A 847 -32.38 -20.69 3.02
N GLU A 848 -33.50 -20.31 3.59
CA GLU A 848 -33.88 -18.95 3.98
C GLU A 848 -33.03 -18.38 5.12
N ASP A 849 -32.51 -19.22 6.01
CA ASP A 849 -31.72 -18.82 7.18
C ASP A 849 -30.21 -18.85 6.93
N ARG A 850 -29.75 -19.40 5.80
CA ARG A 850 -28.31 -19.58 5.53
C ARG A 850 -27.50 -18.28 5.59
N SER A 851 -28.08 -17.16 5.14
CA SER A 851 -27.42 -15.85 5.22
C SER A 851 -27.42 -15.28 6.64
N CYS A 852 -28.23 -15.80 7.56
CA CYS A 852 -28.27 -15.38 8.95
C CYS A 852 -27.14 -15.99 9.80
N PHE A 853 -26.36 -16.94 9.29
CA PHE A 853 -25.27 -17.56 10.04
C PHE A 853 -23.89 -17.17 9.50
N SER A 854 -23.06 -16.64 10.39
CA SER A 854 -21.61 -16.51 10.18
C SER A 854 -20.91 -17.52 11.07
N TRP A 855 -19.96 -18.28 10.53
CA TRP A 855 -19.26 -19.32 11.29
C TRP A 855 -17.80 -19.47 10.88
N ALA A 856 -16.96 -19.86 11.82
CA ALA A 856 -15.53 -20.02 11.63
C ALA A 856 -14.99 -21.25 12.34
N VAL A 857 -14.11 -21.98 11.67
CA VAL A 857 -13.40 -23.13 12.22
C VAL A 857 -12.02 -22.67 12.66
N TYR A 858 -11.73 -22.90 13.93
CA TYR A 858 -10.39 -22.80 14.52
C TYR A 858 -9.88 -24.19 14.84
N GLU A 859 -8.63 -24.28 15.28
CA GLU A 859 -7.95 -25.55 15.53
C GLU A 859 -8.76 -26.47 16.46
N ASP A 860 -9.30 -25.94 17.56
CA ASP A 860 -9.97 -26.70 18.62
C ASP A 860 -11.48 -26.46 18.73
N CYS A 861 -12.04 -25.52 17.97
CA CYS A 861 -13.46 -25.16 18.09
C CYS A 861 -14.07 -24.57 16.82
N VAL A 862 -15.40 -24.57 16.80
CA VAL A 862 -16.22 -23.87 15.80
C VAL A 862 -16.99 -22.76 16.51
N TYR A 863 -16.93 -21.55 15.96
CA TYR A 863 -17.81 -20.46 16.37
C TYR A 863 -18.97 -20.35 15.39
N VAL A 864 -20.19 -20.20 15.90
CA VAL A 864 -21.39 -19.94 15.10
C VAL A 864 -22.11 -18.73 15.68
N LEU A 865 -22.38 -17.74 14.84
CA LEU A 865 -23.05 -16.48 15.17
C LEU A 865 -24.38 -16.37 14.41
N ASN A 866 -25.46 -16.12 15.14
CA ASN A 866 -26.74 -15.70 14.57
C ASN A 866 -26.72 -14.19 14.33
N LEU A 867 -26.78 -13.78 13.07
CA LEU A 867 -26.80 -12.39 12.63
C LEU A 867 -28.21 -11.76 12.70
N HIS A 868 -29.26 -12.56 12.85
CA HIS A 868 -30.61 -12.04 12.98
C HIS A 868 -30.77 -11.32 14.32
N CYS A 869 -31.26 -10.07 14.30
CA CYS A 869 -31.33 -9.22 15.48
C CYS A 869 -32.69 -9.24 16.19
N LEU A 870 -33.57 -10.18 15.85
CA LEU A 870 -34.96 -10.23 16.35
C LEU A 870 -35.38 -11.62 16.76
N GLU A 871 -35.11 -12.60 15.90
CA GLU A 871 -35.55 -13.97 16.08
C GLU A 871 -34.36 -14.89 16.33
N ALA A 872 -34.61 -15.90 17.17
CA ALA A 872 -33.68 -17.00 17.31
C ALA A 872 -33.67 -17.84 16.02
N ARG A 873 -32.50 -18.33 15.63
CA ARG A 873 -32.32 -19.16 14.44
C ARG A 873 -31.74 -20.51 14.83
N GLU A 874 -32.06 -21.52 14.03
CA GLU A 874 -31.61 -22.90 14.24
C GLU A 874 -30.72 -23.37 13.11
N CYS A 875 -29.65 -24.07 13.46
CA CYS A 875 -28.74 -24.70 12.51
C CYS A 875 -28.22 -26.02 13.07
N THR A 876 -27.64 -26.84 12.21
CA THR A 876 -26.91 -28.04 12.59
C THR A 876 -25.44 -27.84 12.26
N VAL A 877 -24.57 -28.02 13.24
CA VAL A 877 -23.13 -28.00 13.04
C VAL A 877 -22.66 -29.42 12.81
N HIS A 878 -22.13 -29.67 11.62
CA HIS A 878 -21.53 -30.93 11.24
C HIS A 878 -20.07 -30.90 11.67
N LEU A 879 -19.71 -31.83 12.56
CA LEU A 879 -18.34 -32.17 12.92
C LEU A 879 -18.01 -33.51 12.27
N LYS A 880 -16.73 -33.83 12.09
CA LYS A 880 -16.27 -34.99 11.29
C LYS A 880 -16.97 -36.30 11.65
N ASP A 881 -17.27 -36.50 12.93
CA ASP A 881 -17.80 -37.72 13.54
C ASP A 881 -19.21 -37.57 14.15
N ARG A 882 -19.74 -36.35 14.25
CA ARG A 882 -21.03 -36.08 14.92
C ARG A 882 -21.70 -34.82 14.40
N THR A 883 -22.99 -34.67 14.68
CA THR A 883 -23.75 -33.44 14.41
C THR A 883 -24.27 -32.83 15.71
N VAL A 884 -24.29 -31.51 15.78
CA VAL A 884 -24.74 -30.75 16.95
C VAL A 884 -25.86 -29.80 16.52
N PRO A 885 -27.12 -30.01 16.92
CA PRO A 885 -28.18 -29.04 16.71
C PRO A 885 -27.98 -27.83 17.61
N VAL A 886 -28.13 -26.63 17.06
CA VAL A 886 -27.87 -25.37 17.76
C VAL A 886 -29.00 -24.40 17.51
N ARG A 887 -29.65 -23.96 18.59
CA ARG A 887 -30.53 -22.79 18.61
C ARG A 887 -29.78 -21.61 19.21
N LEU A 888 -29.72 -20.50 18.48
CA LEU A 888 -29.05 -19.25 18.88
C LEU A 888 -30.06 -18.13 18.98
N GLU A 889 -30.09 -17.43 20.11
CA GLU A 889 -30.84 -16.21 20.32
C GLU A 889 -30.32 -15.08 19.40
N PRO A 890 -31.08 -13.97 19.25
CA PRO A 890 -30.68 -12.86 18.40
C PRO A 890 -29.30 -12.28 18.78
N ALA A 891 -28.42 -12.13 17.78
CA ALA A 891 -27.03 -11.68 17.98
C ALA A 891 -26.26 -12.49 19.05
N GLU A 892 -26.55 -13.80 19.16
CA GLU A 892 -25.81 -14.75 20.00
C GLU A 892 -24.72 -15.45 19.17
N MET A 893 -23.53 -15.60 19.78
CA MET A 893 -22.47 -16.47 19.28
C MET A 893 -22.25 -17.62 20.25
N ARG A 894 -22.09 -18.84 19.72
CA ARG A 894 -21.77 -20.04 20.50
C ARG A 894 -20.47 -20.67 20.02
N ARG A 895 -19.65 -21.10 20.97
CA ARG A 895 -18.48 -21.95 20.77
C ARG A 895 -18.88 -23.40 20.90
N ILE A 896 -18.42 -24.23 19.95
CA ILE A 896 -18.66 -25.68 19.92
C ILE A 896 -17.29 -26.34 19.84
N GLU A 897 -17.03 -27.32 20.70
CA GLU A 897 -15.77 -28.05 20.71
C GLU A 897 -15.69 -29.01 19.51
N ARG A 898 -14.53 -29.00 18.84
CA ARG A 898 -14.28 -29.78 17.63
C ARG A 898 -14.20 -31.27 17.91
#